data_AF-G7VAP5-F1
#
_entry.id   AF-G7VAP5-F1
#
_cell.length_a   1.000
_cell.length_b   1.000
_cell.length_c   1.000
_cell.angle_alpha   90.00
_cell.angle_beta   90.00
_cell.angle_gamma   90.00
#
_symmetry.space_group_name_H-M   'P 1'
#
loop_
_entity.id
_entity.type
_entity.pdbx_description
1 polymer ?
#
loop_
_entity_poly.entity_id
_entity_poly.type
_entity_poly.pdbx_seq_one_letter_code
_entity_poly.pdbx_strand_id
1 'polypeptide(L)'
;MRLLFFLLAASLALAATIVDPRWAVPAYVTPGGTFNITLDAPVAVNSVALAAPGLDKPIALTFKTSGNVITAAVPADTPLGLYDVVINGGELYEPKAVWVGNVTGPLRILQITDEHMGVELDMASVYRLIHAMVVANGGPFDVVFATGDQADVGGQPWHHMLFARYASTATKPIFAIPGNHDHAGDDPLVNYRKFQGPPVWYRVVGPYLIIGLDSGLEGYLTDSVVKFYEDVLKRYPDKVKIVLVHHPPFYKADSYIVETYRGPQDVDRLNRDPTGRSQYYIVYTSYLQNRPAYEKFLELTIKYRVALVMSGHVHSGNSTIVINGTYFVTTRTLGGSIDTSHGYRSYVVYPDGRVEIGREVWTYKNFAVLTWGSKAAQLYIDSDLAPGEITIDLPSDYSGLKVLNGSAQLVKVQRHPLGKYSRYTIRISGRPVWIAIGDYAPAPAVKVEKVLPRSPTPGDLVTVTISADDPNVGVPFLLVNGQRVLGSYFEEKPVYIYKFTYQKPTALQILAPGGQPTTIQIGQATPPATTTPTATPTQTPTATTAPATQTATTTQPAPATTTTPIATPQPTAAPPPSAASPTVTAPPATPAPAAPPAPQPGFPIEVAALVIIAAVGAAVLAVLARRPKQGETRVRS
;
A
#
# COMPACT_ATOMS: atom_id res chain seq x y z
N MET A 1 -8.30 40.32 -15.65
CA MET A 1 -8.62 39.06 -14.96
C MET A 1 -8.11 37.80 -15.68
N ARG A 2 -8.20 37.69 -17.02
CA ARG A 2 -7.68 36.50 -17.76
C ARG A 2 -6.15 36.36 -17.80
N LEU A 3 -5.38 37.46 -17.74
CA LEU A 3 -3.90 37.39 -17.73
C LEU A 3 -3.30 36.99 -16.36
N LEU A 4 -4.02 37.28 -15.28
CA LEU A 4 -3.63 36.90 -13.92
C LEU A 4 -3.82 35.38 -13.68
N PHE A 5 -4.78 34.76 -14.38
CA PHE A 5 -4.98 33.30 -14.37
C PHE A 5 -3.91 32.55 -15.16
N PHE A 6 -3.37 33.12 -16.25
CA PHE A 6 -2.28 32.49 -17.01
C PHE A 6 -0.92 32.56 -16.28
N LEU A 7 -0.66 33.62 -15.51
CA LEU A 7 0.55 33.73 -14.69
C LEU A 7 0.47 32.91 -13.39
N LEU A 8 -0.72 32.72 -12.82
CA LEU A 8 -0.90 31.78 -11.69
C LEU A 8 -0.84 30.31 -12.16
N ALA A 9 -1.36 30.01 -13.35
CA ALA A 9 -1.25 28.69 -13.98
C ALA A 9 0.20 28.32 -14.38
N ALA A 10 1.07 29.30 -14.62
CA ALA A 10 2.50 29.10 -14.84
C ALA A 10 3.32 28.96 -13.54
N SER A 11 2.70 29.12 -12.36
CA SER A 11 3.37 29.02 -11.05
C SER A 11 2.96 27.82 -10.20
N LEU A 12 2.04 26.97 -10.69
CA LEU A 12 2.07 25.55 -10.32
C LEU A 12 3.03 24.83 -11.29
N ALA A 13 4.32 25.15 -11.18
CA ALA A 13 5.30 24.13 -11.52
C ALA A 13 5.05 23.00 -10.52
N LEU A 14 4.44 21.90 -10.98
CA LEU A 14 4.52 20.65 -10.24
C LEU A 14 6.00 20.46 -9.91
N ALA A 15 6.33 20.47 -8.61
CA ALA A 15 7.68 20.17 -8.19
C ALA A 15 8.03 18.83 -8.83
N ALA A 16 9.13 18.79 -9.58
CA ALA A 16 9.55 17.56 -10.24
C ALA A 16 9.62 16.42 -9.22
N THR A 17 9.46 15.20 -9.68
CA THR A 17 9.56 14.00 -8.84
C THR A 17 10.55 13.03 -9.45
N ILE A 18 11.19 12.23 -8.58
CA ILE A 18 12.00 11.11 -9.02
C ILE A 18 11.02 10.01 -9.47
N VAL A 19 11.14 9.55 -10.71
CA VAL A 19 10.31 8.46 -11.27
C VAL A 19 11.03 7.11 -11.28
N ASP A 20 12.36 7.14 -11.32
CA ASP A 20 13.22 5.95 -11.20
C ASP A 20 14.61 6.38 -10.68
N PRO A 21 15.22 5.68 -9.72
CA PRO A 21 14.64 4.59 -8.94
C PRO A 21 13.60 5.10 -7.93
N ARG A 22 12.70 4.21 -7.53
CA ARG A 22 11.75 4.42 -6.43
C ARG A 22 12.05 3.46 -5.29
N TRP A 23 11.55 3.73 -4.08
CA TRP A 23 11.81 2.89 -2.90
C TRP A 23 11.37 1.43 -3.09
N ALA A 24 10.30 1.17 -3.86
CA ALA A 24 9.80 -0.18 -4.14
C ALA A 24 10.41 -0.78 -5.42
N VAL A 25 11.33 -0.07 -6.09
CA VAL A 25 12.15 -0.58 -7.20
C VAL A 25 13.53 0.10 -7.13
N PRO A 26 14.32 -0.15 -6.07
CA PRO A 26 15.58 0.56 -5.89
C PRO A 26 16.57 0.25 -7.03
N ALA A 27 17.40 1.22 -7.39
CA ALA A 27 18.55 0.97 -8.23
C ALA A 27 19.56 0.09 -7.47
N TYR A 28 20.21 -0.83 -8.16
CA TYR A 28 21.35 -1.55 -7.61
C TYR A 28 22.64 -1.01 -8.21
N VAL A 29 23.64 -0.77 -7.37
CA VAL A 29 24.94 -0.27 -7.81
C VAL A 29 26.04 -0.85 -6.93
N THR A 30 27.18 -1.19 -7.52
CA THR A 30 28.38 -1.55 -6.75
C THR A 30 29.09 -0.29 -6.27
N PRO A 31 29.84 -0.32 -5.15
CA PRO A 31 30.75 0.77 -4.82
C PRO A 31 31.64 1.12 -6.03
N GLY A 32 31.78 2.41 -6.35
CA GLY A 32 32.49 2.88 -7.55
C GLY A 32 31.67 2.87 -8.85
N GLY A 33 30.47 2.30 -8.83
CA GLY A 33 29.60 2.16 -9.99
C GLY A 33 28.76 3.41 -10.29
N THR A 34 28.00 3.35 -11.39
CA THR A 34 27.07 4.40 -11.81
C THR A 34 25.65 3.89 -11.91
N PHE A 35 24.67 4.75 -11.63
CA PHE A 35 23.26 4.49 -11.86
C PHE A 35 22.57 5.76 -12.39
N ASN A 36 21.39 5.57 -12.98
CA ASN A 36 20.57 6.69 -13.47
C ASN A 36 19.47 7.03 -12.47
N ILE A 37 19.19 8.32 -12.35
CA ILE A 37 18.02 8.89 -11.70
C ILE A 37 17.23 9.61 -12.79
N THR A 38 15.99 9.21 -13.01
CA THR A 38 15.08 9.81 -13.98
C THR A 38 14.05 10.65 -13.25
N LEU A 39 13.82 11.86 -13.74
CA LEU A 39 12.83 12.80 -13.24
C LEU A 39 11.63 12.86 -14.19
N ASP A 40 10.45 13.20 -13.68
CA ASP A 40 9.26 13.47 -14.51
C ASP A 40 9.39 14.74 -15.37
N ALA A 41 10.24 15.68 -14.95
CA ALA A 41 10.57 16.90 -15.67
C ALA A 41 12.06 17.28 -15.47
N PRO A 42 12.72 17.91 -16.47
CA PRO A 42 14.06 18.46 -16.28
C PRO A 42 14.07 19.56 -15.22
N VAL A 43 15.06 19.51 -14.31
CA VAL A 43 15.29 20.56 -13.31
C VAL A 43 16.78 20.85 -13.18
N ALA A 44 17.12 22.00 -12.61
CA ALA A 44 18.51 22.33 -12.27
C ALA A 44 18.99 21.44 -11.12
N VAL A 45 20.08 20.70 -11.36
CA VAL A 45 20.70 19.78 -10.39
C VAL A 45 22.05 20.35 -9.99
N ASN A 46 22.14 20.83 -8.75
CA ASN A 46 23.35 21.41 -8.17
C ASN A 46 24.12 20.42 -7.30
N SER A 47 23.43 19.43 -6.73
CA SER A 47 24.04 18.38 -5.92
C SER A 47 23.24 17.09 -5.98
N VAL A 48 23.92 15.95 -5.96
CA VAL A 48 23.33 14.63 -5.77
C VAL A 48 24.09 13.93 -4.65
N ALA A 49 23.39 13.32 -3.70
CA ALA A 49 23.98 12.61 -2.58
C ALA A 49 23.18 11.36 -2.21
N LEU A 50 23.84 10.43 -1.54
CA LEU A 50 23.21 9.30 -0.86
C LEU A 50 23.17 9.56 0.64
N ALA A 51 22.06 9.22 1.29
CA ALA A 51 21.93 9.33 2.73
C ALA A 51 21.29 8.07 3.31
N ALA A 52 21.69 7.68 4.52
CA ALA A 52 21.17 6.51 5.21
C ALA A 52 21.41 6.67 6.73
N PRO A 53 20.65 5.97 7.58
CA PRO A 53 20.91 5.92 9.00
C PRO A 53 22.33 5.46 9.35
N GLY A 54 23.02 6.25 10.19
CA GLY A 54 24.36 5.93 10.69
C GLY A 54 25.50 6.57 9.93
N LEU A 55 25.20 7.40 8.92
CA LEU A 55 26.17 8.31 8.32
C LEU A 55 26.21 9.63 9.08
N ASP A 56 27.39 10.22 9.21
CA ASP A 56 27.54 11.56 9.81
C ASP A 56 26.99 12.66 8.90
N LYS A 57 27.14 12.50 7.58
CA LYS A 57 26.64 13.40 6.54
C LYS A 57 26.30 12.63 5.26
N PRO A 58 25.47 13.17 4.36
CA PRO A 58 25.23 12.56 3.06
C PRO A 58 26.53 12.38 2.26
N ILE A 59 26.63 11.27 1.53
CA ILE A 59 27.74 10.93 0.64
C ILE A 59 27.50 11.63 -0.69
N ALA A 60 28.34 12.61 -1.01
CA ALA A 60 28.25 13.32 -2.29
C ALA A 60 28.58 12.40 -3.46
N LEU A 61 27.78 12.49 -4.52
CA LEU A 61 27.99 11.77 -5.77
C LEU A 61 28.53 12.72 -6.83
N THR A 62 29.38 12.22 -7.72
CA THR A 62 29.65 12.91 -8.98
C THR A 62 28.52 12.60 -9.95
N PHE A 63 28.06 13.57 -10.74
CA PHE A 63 26.92 13.35 -11.64
C PHE A 63 27.03 14.12 -12.95
N LYS A 64 26.27 13.66 -13.95
CA LYS A 64 26.03 14.36 -15.22
C LYS A 64 24.53 14.38 -15.49
N THR A 65 24.05 15.47 -16.06
CA THR A 65 22.63 15.63 -16.43
C THR A 65 22.46 15.62 -17.93
N SER A 66 21.45 14.91 -18.43
CA SER A 66 21.03 14.89 -19.83
C SER A 66 19.51 14.90 -19.88
N GLY A 67 18.92 16.08 -20.14
CA GLY A 67 17.47 16.26 -20.05
C GLY A 67 16.97 16.03 -18.63
N ASN A 68 16.03 15.10 -18.47
CA ASN A 68 15.47 14.68 -17.18
C ASN A 68 16.21 13.48 -16.54
N VAL A 69 17.34 13.06 -17.09
CA VAL A 69 18.14 11.95 -16.57
C VAL A 69 19.43 12.45 -15.94
N ILE A 70 19.70 12.00 -14.72
CA ILE A 70 20.93 12.23 -13.98
C ILE A 70 21.70 10.92 -13.90
N THR A 71 22.88 10.83 -14.48
CA THR A 71 23.79 9.70 -14.28
C THR A 71 24.70 10.03 -13.12
N ALA A 72 24.53 9.34 -12.00
CA ALA A 72 25.29 9.55 -10.77
C ALA A 72 26.29 8.40 -10.55
N ALA A 73 27.49 8.74 -10.07
CA ALA A 73 28.55 7.80 -9.73
C ALA A 73 28.77 7.76 -8.22
N VAL A 74 28.82 6.55 -7.68
CA VAL A 74 28.98 6.26 -6.25
C VAL A 74 30.47 6.14 -5.93
N PRO A 75 31.00 6.81 -4.88
CA PRO A 75 32.38 6.62 -4.45
C PRO A 75 32.72 5.15 -4.17
N ALA A 76 33.97 4.75 -4.45
CA ALA A 76 34.43 3.36 -4.32
C ALA A 76 34.44 2.83 -2.87
N ASP A 77 34.55 3.73 -1.90
CA ASP A 77 34.54 3.46 -0.46
C ASP A 77 33.13 3.56 0.18
N THR A 78 32.09 3.76 -0.64
CA THR A 78 30.71 3.83 -0.14
C THR A 78 30.33 2.52 0.57
N PRO A 79 29.91 2.56 1.85
CA PRO A 79 29.51 1.37 2.56
C PRO A 79 28.35 0.64 1.88
N LEU A 80 28.27 -0.67 2.04
CA LEU A 80 27.11 -1.42 1.55
C LEU A 80 25.87 -1.06 2.35
N GLY A 81 24.74 -0.93 1.68
CA GLY A 81 23.49 -0.55 2.35
C GLY A 81 22.40 -0.09 1.39
N LEU A 82 21.28 0.29 2.00
CA LEU A 82 20.13 0.87 1.33
C LEU A 82 20.09 2.36 1.65
N TYR A 83 20.07 3.19 0.62
CA TYR A 83 20.26 4.62 0.69
C TYR A 83 19.10 5.36 0.06
N ASP A 84 18.81 6.52 0.63
CA ASP A 84 17.96 7.54 0.08
C ASP A 84 18.73 8.33 -1.00
N VAL A 85 18.01 8.79 -2.02
CA VAL A 85 18.52 9.76 -2.99
C VAL A 85 18.17 11.15 -2.52
N VAL A 86 19.17 12.03 -2.45
CA VAL A 86 19.04 13.42 -2.03
C VAL A 86 19.56 14.32 -3.15
N ILE A 87 18.69 15.15 -3.73
CA ILE A 87 19.07 16.12 -4.76
C ILE A 87 18.86 17.54 -4.21
N ASN A 88 19.79 18.43 -4.51
CA ASN A 88 19.79 19.85 -4.07
C ASN A 88 19.51 20.00 -2.56
N GLY A 89 20.19 19.22 -1.72
CA GLY A 89 19.95 19.27 -0.26
C GLY A 89 18.60 18.70 0.21
N GLY A 90 17.85 18.03 -0.65
CA GLY A 90 16.59 17.35 -0.33
C GLY A 90 15.35 18.01 -0.92
N GLU A 91 15.50 18.96 -1.86
CA GLU A 91 14.39 19.47 -2.68
C GLU A 91 13.69 18.33 -3.45
N LEU A 92 14.49 17.41 -4.00
CA LEU A 92 14.01 16.09 -4.43
C LEU A 92 14.60 15.03 -3.51
N TYR A 93 13.74 14.11 -3.09
CA TYR A 93 14.08 13.10 -2.13
C TYR A 93 13.30 11.82 -2.44
N GLU A 94 14.00 10.71 -2.57
CA GLU A 94 13.38 9.39 -2.63
C GLU A 94 14.02 8.49 -1.57
N PRO A 95 13.27 8.02 -0.57
CA PRO A 95 13.83 7.16 0.46
C PRO A 95 14.21 5.81 -0.13
N LYS A 96 15.29 5.20 0.36
CA LYS A 96 15.62 3.79 0.10
C LYS A 96 15.66 3.41 -1.38
N ALA A 97 15.98 4.36 -2.24
CA ALA A 97 15.92 4.22 -3.69
C ALA A 97 17.19 3.57 -4.27
N VAL A 98 18.27 3.44 -3.51
CA VAL A 98 19.55 2.92 -4.02
C VAL A 98 20.10 1.86 -3.07
N TRP A 99 20.24 0.65 -3.59
CA TRP A 99 20.96 -0.43 -2.95
C TRP A 99 22.40 -0.44 -3.43
N VAL A 100 23.31 0.05 -2.58
CA VAL A 100 24.76 -0.11 -2.79
C VAL A 100 25.15 -1.49 -2.27
N GLY A 101 25.54 -2.40 -3.17
CA GLY A 101 25.74 -3.80 -2.86
C GLY A 101 26.94 -4.43 -3.56
N ASN A 102 27.36 -5.60 -3.07
CA ASN A 102 28.36 -6.45 -3.71
C ASN A 102 27.86 -7.91 -3.75
N VAL A 103 26.68 -8.11 -4.32
CA VAL A 103 26.03 -9.42 -4.43
C VAL A 103 26.80 -10.29 -5.41
N THR A 104 27.48 -11.31 -4.87
CA THR A 104 28.23 -12.31 -5.66
C THR A 104 27.80 -13.75 -5.35
N GLY A 105 27.27 -13.99 -4.14
CA GLY A 105 26.77 -15.28 -3.68
C GLY A 105 25.24 -15.44 -3.83
N PRO A 106 24.66 -16.44 -3.16
CA PRO A 106 23.22 -16.70 -3.20
C PRO A 106 22.39 -15.49 -2.77
N LEU A 107 21.29 -15.25 -3.47
CA LEU A 107 20.31 -14.21 -3.15
C LEU A 107 19.18 -14.82 -2.32
N ARG A 108 19.03 -14.38 -1.06
CA ARG A 108 18.01 -14.85 -0.12
C ARG A 108 16.82 -13.89 -0.14
N ILE A 109 15.66 -14.41 -0.52
CA ILE A 109 14.48 -13.63 -0.84
C ILE A 109 13.37 -13.97 0.16
N LEU A 110 12.67 -12.94 0.64
CA LEU A 110 11.36 -13.08 1.25
C LEU A 110 10.30 -12.62 0.24
N GLN A 111 9.36 -13.49 -0.13
CA GLN A 111 8.21 -13.09 -0.94
C GLN A 111 7.02 -12.78 -0.04
N ILE A 112 6.46 -11.60 -0.23
CA ILE A 112 5.15 -11.17 0.26
C ILE A 112 4.27 -10.86 -0.95
N THR A 113 2.96 -10.92 -0.77
CA THR A 113 2.00 -10.66 -1.85
C THR A 113 0.63 -10.40 -1.29
N ASP A 114 -0.22 -9.73 -2.06
CA ASP A 114 -1.65 -9.58 -1.81
C ASP A 114 -1.87 -8.95 -0.43
N GLU A 115 -1.23 -7.82 -0.15
CA GLU A 115 -1.36 -7.16 1.14
C GLU A 115 -2.75 -6.55 1.35
N HIS A 116 -3.49 -6.18 0.30
CA HIS A 116 -4.83 -5.59 0.36
C HIS A 116 -4.96 -4.51 1.45
N MET A 117 -4.13 -3.47 1.38
CA MET A 117 -4.33 -2.31 2.24
C MET A 117 -5.71 -1.71 1.99
N GLY A 118 -6.45 -1.47 3.08
CA GLY A 118 -7.83 -0.96 3.04
C GLY A 118 -8.90 -2.01 3.30
N VAL A 119 -8.57 -3.30 3.19
CA VAL A 119 -9.49 -4.39 3.57
C VAL A 119 -9.34 -4.76 5.03
N GLU A 120 -10.49 -5.09 5.63
CA GLU A 120 -10.58 -5.68 6.94
C GLU A 120 -11.58 -6.83 6.93
N LEU A 121 -11.05 -8.03 7.11
CA LEU A 121 -11.85 -9.26 7.20
C LEU A 121 -11.86 -9.73 8.66
N ASP A 122 -10.71 -10.18 9.16
CA ASP A 122 -10.53 -10.57 10.56
C ASP A 122 -9.73 -9.53 11.38
N MET A 123 -8.77 -8.86 10.74
CA MET A 123 -8.07 -7.68 11.22
C MET A 123 -7.55 -6.89 10.01
N ALA A 124 -7.19 -5.62 10.22
CA ALA A 124 -6.58 -4.81 9.17
C ALA A 124 -5.27 -5.45 8.67
N SER A 125 -5.12 -5.57 7.34
CA SER A 125 -3.97 -6.23 6.71
C SER A 125 -2.62 -5.60 7.06
N VAL A 126 -2.63 -4.32 7.45
CA VAL A 126 -1.44 -3.58 7.90
C VAL A 126 -0.68 -4.28 9.02
N TYR A 127 -1.36 -5.00 9.93
CA TYR A 127 -0.69 -5.67 11.04
C TYR A 127 0.14 -6.86 10.59
N ARG A 128 -0.27 -7.51 9.49
CA ARG A 128 0.45 -8.60 8.86
C ARG A 128 1.62 -8.08 8.03
N LEU A 129 1.45 -6.93 7.37
CA LEU A 129 2.55 -6.24 6.71
C LEU A 129 3.65 -5.84 7.71
N ILE A 130 3.28 -5.19 8.83
CA ILE A 130 4.24 -4.81 9.89
C ILE A 130 4.97 -6.05 10.42
N HIS A 131 4.24 -7.14 10.65
CA HIS A 131 4.82 -8.42 11.07
C HIS A 131 5.83 -8.96 10.05
N ALA A 132 5.48 -8.97 8.76
CA ALA A 132 6.38 -9.38 7.70
C ALA A 132 7.64 -8.50 7.63
N MET A 133 7.53 -7.19 7.87
CA MET A 133 8.70 -6.29 7.92
C MET A 133 9.61 -6.59 9.12
N VAL A 134 9.03 -6.88 10.29
CA VAL A 134 9.78 -7.32 11.48
C VAL A 134 10.56 -8.60 11.18
N VAL A 135 9.92 -9.59 10.54
CA VAL A 135 10.57 -10.84 10.11
C VAL A 135 11.66 -10.57 9.07
N ALA A 136 11.38 -9.76 8.04
CA ALA A 136 12.33 -9.44 6.99
C ALA A 136 13.60 -8.79 7.54
N ASN A 137 13.44 -7.87 8.49
CA ASN A 137 14.53 -7.09 9.05
C ASN A 137 15.46 -7.91 9.94
N GLY A 138 14.92 -8.79 10.79
CA GLY A 138 15.74 -9.65 11.66
C GLY A 138 16.11 -11.00 11.06
N GLY A 139 15.52 -11.37 9.92
CA GLY A 139 15.79 -12.61 9.20
C GLY A 139 17.02 -12.53 8.28
N PRO A 140 17.53 -13.69 7.82
CA PRO A 140 18.69 -13.78 6.93
C PRO A 140 18.31 -13.49 5.47
N PHE A 141 17.50 -12.46 5.22
CA PHE A 141 17.07 -12.06 3.88
C PHE A 141 17.94 -10.93 3.34
N ASP A 142 18.20 -10.97 2.04
CA ASP A 142 18.89 -9.91 1.30
C ASP A 142 17.89 -8.93 0.70
N VAL A 143 16.70 -9.43 0.32
CA VAL A 143 15.70 -8.68 -0.43
C VAL A 143 14.28 -9.17 -0.14
N VAL A 144 13.30 -8.27 -0.25
CA VAL A 144 11.88 -8.60 -0.19
C VAL A 144 11.25 -8.36 -1.56
N PHE A 145 10.47 -9.32 -2.06
CA PHE A 145 9.67 -9.16 -3.27
C PHE A 145 8.18 -9.09 -2.91
N ALA A 146 7.50 -8.05 -3.38
CA ALA A 146 6.06 -7.84 -3.20
C ALA A 146 5.35 -8.06 -4.55
N THR A 147 4.65 -9.20 -4.69
CA THR A 147 4.18 -9.68 -6.01
C THR A 147 2.74 -9.28 -6.37
N GLY A 148 2.32 -8.07 -5.99
CA GLY A 148 1.05 -7.45 -6.41
C GLY A 148 -0.03 -7.39 -5.34
N ASP A 149 -1.09 -6.64 -5.63
CA ASP A 149 -2.26 -6.39 -4.77
C ASP A 149 -1.88 -5.72 -3.44
N GLN A 150 -1.02 -4.68 -3.52
CA GLN A 150 -0.66 -3.90 -2.34
C GLN A 150 -1.83 -3.08 -1.81
N ALA A 151 -2.55 -2.42 -2.72
CA ALA A 151 -3.82 -1.75 -2.43
C ALA A 151 -4.98 -2.69 -2.71
N ASP A 152 -6.04 -2.65 -1.89
CA ASP A 152 -7.27 -3.38 -2.22
C ASP A 152 -8.10 -2.69 -3.31
N VAL A 153 -8.03 -1.37 -3.37
CA VAL A 153 -8.65 -0.57 -4.42
C VAL A 153 -7.64 0.48 -4.85
N GLY A 154 -7.03 0.29 -6.01
CA GLY A 154 -5.97 1.17 -6.54
C GLY A 154 -6.38 2.63 -6.71
N GLY A 155 -7.66 2.87 -7.01
CA GLY A 155 -8.26 4.20 -7.08
C GLY A 155 -8.29 4.97 -5.75
N GLN A 156 -7.97 4.33 -4.62
CA GLN A 156 -7.91 4.94 -3.30
C GLN A 156 -6.45 5.26 -2.91
N PRO A 157 -6.00 6.52 -3.00
CA PRO A 157 -4.60 6.88 -2.75
C PRO A 157 -4.11 6.46 -1.36
N TRP A 158 -5.00 6.52 -0.36
CA TRP A 158 -4.67 6.20 1.02
C TRP A 158 -4.30 4.73 1.23
N HIS A 159 -4.75 3.79 0.38
CA HIS A 159 -4.31 2.40 0.42
C HIS A 159 -2.81 2.27 0.12
N HIS A 160 -2.38 2.92 -0.97
CA HIS A 160 -0.96 2.95 -1.36
C HIS A 160 -0.11 3.72 -0.35
N MET A 161 -0.62 4.83 0.21
CA MET A 161 0.06 5.57 1.26
C MET A 161 0.25 4.73 2.53
N LEU A 162 -0.77 3.94 2.92
CA LEU A 162 -0.68 3.03 4.06
C LEU A 162 0.35 1.93 3.81
N PHE A 163 0.36 1.33 2.62
CA PHE A 163 1.38 0.36 2.21
C PHE A 163 2.78 0.97 2.32
N ALA A 164 3.02 2.10 1.65
CA ALA A 164 4.32 2.78 1.66
C ALA A 164 4.76 3.16 3.08
N ARG A 165 3.83 3.66 3.91
CA ARG A 165 4.08 4.05 5.30
C ARG A 165 4.64 2.90 6.14
N TYR A 166 4.12 1.69 6.01
CA TYR A 166 4.54 0.56 6.84
C TYR A 166 5.58 -0.34 6.17
N ALA A 167 5.52 -0.53 4.86
CA ALA A 167 6.56 -1.26 4.12
C ALA A 167 7.91 -0.53 4.16
N SER A 168 7.91 0.82 4.19
CA SER A 168 9.14 1.61 4.35
C SER A 168 9.83 1.42 5.70
N THR A 169 9.26 0.69 6.66
CA THR A 169 9.97 0.27 7.88
C THR A 169 11.00 -0.85 7.62
N ALA A 170 10.96 -1.48 6.44
CA ALA A 170 11.94 -2.45 6.01
C ALA A 170 13.35 -1.85 5.90
N THR A 171 14.33 -2.58 6.39
CA THR A 171 15.77 -2.28 6.25
C THR A 171 16.39 -2.96 5.04
N LYS A 172 15.61 -3.79 4.35
CA LYS A 172 15.97 -4.53 3.14
C LYS A 172 15.38 -3.83 1.91
N PRO A 173 16.03 -3.90 0.73
CA PRO A 173 15.41 -3.45 -0.51
C PRO A 173 14.12 -4.21 -0.77
N ILE A 174 13.08 -3.49 -1.21
CA ILE A 174 11.79 -4.05 -1.64
C ILE A 174 11.69 -3.89 -3.15
N PHE A 175 11.32 -4.96 -3.84
CA PHE A 175 10.93 -4.90 -5.25
C PHE A 175 9.46 -5.27 -5.39
N ALA A 176 8.64 -4.33 -5.87
CA ALA A 176 7.22 -4.49 -6.04
C ALA A 176 6.80 -4.50 -7.52
N ILE A 177 5.72 -5.20 -7.78
CA ILE A 177 4.93 -5.13 -9.02
C ILE A 177 3.46 -4.90 -8.66
N PRO A 178 2.63 -4.36 -9.56
CA PRO A 178 1.18 -4.23 -9.32
C PRO A 178 0.47 -5.57 -9.49
N GLY A 179 -0.67 -5.72 -8.82
CA GLY A 179 -1.68 -6.74 -9.09
C GLY A 179 -2.99 -6.12 -9.58
N ASN A 180 -4.01 -6.93 -9.85
CA ASN A 180 -5.28 -6.43 -10.41
C ASN A 180 -6.01 -5.45 -9.48
N HIS A 181 -5.89 -5.59 -8.16
CA HIS A 181 -6.47 -4.64 -7.22
C HIS A 181 -5.78 -3.28 -7.25
N ASP A 182 -4.49 -3.20 -7.59
CA ASP A 182 -3.79 -1.93 -7.80
C ASP A 182 -4.30 -1.20 -9.07
N HIS A 183 -4.89 -1.91 -10.04
CA HIS A 183 -5.58 -1.32 -11.20
C HIS A 183 -7.04 -0.95 -10.90
N ALA A 184 -7.64 -1.49 -9.83
CA ALA A 184 -9.07 -1.33 -9.57
C ALA A 184 -9.43 0.15 -9.29
N GLY A 185 -10.10 0.77 -10.26
CA GLY A 185 -10.41 2.21 -10.21
C GLY A 185 -9.24 3.14 -10.56
N ASP A 186 -8.10 2.59 -11.00
CA ASP A 186 -6.89 3.32 -11.43
C ASP A 186 -6.06 2.50 -12.44
N ASP A 187 -6.66 2.15 -13.58
CA ASP A 187 -6.01 1.39 -14.66
C ASP A 187 -4.92 2.12 -15.48
N PRO A 188 -4.58 3.40 -15.25
CA PRO A 188 -3.27 3.95 -15.63
C PRO A 188 -2.19 3.79 -14.54
N LEU A 189 -2.55 3.23 -13.38
CA LEU A 189 -1.69 3.05 -12.21
C LEU A 189 -1.10 4.36 -11.69
N VAL A 190 -1.88 5.45 -11.69
CA VAL A 190 -1.40 6.78 -11.27
C VAL A 190 -0.93 6.76 -9.81
N ASN A 191 -1.72 6.17 -8.92
CA ASN A 191 -1.38 6.06 -7.50
C ASN A 191 -0.21 5.10 -7.29
N TYR A 192 -0.23 3.91 -7.92
CA TYR A 192 0.87 2.96 -7.82
C TYR A 192 2.21 3.57 -8.27
N ARG A 193 2.23 4.27 -9.41
CA ARG A 193 3.43 4.96 -9.91
C ARG A 193 3.91 6.04 -8.97
N LYS A 194 2.97 6.79 -8.38
CA LYS A 194 3.28 7.87 -7.45
C LYS A 194 3.84 7.36 -6.13
N PHE A 195 3.34 6.25 -5.60
CA PHE A 195 3.62 5.80 -4.25
C PHE A 195 4.53 4.57 -4.16
N GLN A 196 4.66 3.74 -5.20
CA GLN A 196 5.48 2.53 -5.22
C GLN A 196 6.57 2.62 -6.31
N GLY A 197 6.17 2.77 -7.58
CA GLY A 197 7.11 2.97 -8.68
C GLY A 197 6.63 2.44 -10.03
N PRO A 198 7.54 2.25 -11.02
CA PRO A 198 7.15 1.78 -12.34
C PRO A 198 6.52 0.37 -12.26
N PRO A 199 5.49 0.06 -13.05
CA PRO A 199 4.84 -1.25 -13.03
C PRO A 199 5.59 -2.32 -13.85
N VAL A 200 6.44 -1.89 -14.78
CA VAL A 200 7.27 -2.75 -15.62
C VAL A 200 8.71 -2.26 -15.54
N TRP A 201 9.62 -3.12 -15.10
CA TRP A 201 11.00 -2.72 -14.81
C TRP A 201 11.96 -3.92 -14.81
N TYR A 202 13.26 -3.63 -14.82
CA TYR A 202 14.29 -4.64 -14.54
C TYR A 202 15.44 -4.05 -13.71
N ARG A 203 16.15 -4.91 -12.99
CA ARG A 203 17.40 -4.60 -12.28
C ARG A 203 18.42 -5.71 -12.46
N VAL A 204 19.67 -5.32 -12.68
CA VAL A 204 20.81 -6.24 -12.62
C VAL A 204 21.41 -6.13 -11.23
N VAL A 205 21.36 -7.22 -10.47
CA VAL A 205 21.86 -7.33 -9.10
C VAL A 205 22.95 -8.39 -9.08
N GLY A 206 24.21 -7.97 -9.25
CA GLY A 206 25.33 -8.92 -9.33
C GLY A 206 25.15 -9.94 -10.49
N PRO A 207 25.07 -11.26 -10.22
CA PRO A 207 24.82 -12.27 -11.23
C PRO A 207 23.33 -12.39 -11.63
N TYR A 208 22.42 -11.70 -10.94
CA TYR A 208 20.98 -11.82 -11.13
C TYR A 208 20.41 -10.73 -12.04
N LEU A 209 19.38 -11.09 -12.81
CA LEU A 209 18.50 -10.18 -13.52
C LEU A 209 17.09 -10.35 -12.93
N ILE A 210 16.62 -9.34 -12.24
CA ILE A 210 15.27 -9.30 -11.65
C ILE A 210 14.38 -8.49 -12.60
N ILE A 211 13.22 -9.04 -12.97
CA ILE A 211 12.29 -8.44 -13.92
C ILE A 211 10.91 -8.37 -13.26
N GLY A 212 10.33 -7.18 -13.18
CA GLY A 212 8.95 -6.98 -12.78
C GLY A 212 8.06 -6.78 -14.01
N LEU A 213 7.01 -7.60 -14.12
CA LEU A 213 6.04 -7.55 -15.21
C LEU A 213 4.64 -7.25 -14.66
N ASP A 214 3.96 -6.35 -15.35
CA ASP A 214 2.57 -6.00 -15.10
C ASP A 214 1.66 -6.94 -15.90
N SER A 215 0.82 -7.70 -15.20
CA SER A 215 -0.22 -8.57 -15.77
C SER A 215 -1.58 -7.90 -15.93
N GLY A 216 -1.69 -6.61 -15.61
CA GLY A 216 -2.90 -5.81 -15.77
C GLY A 216 -4.06 -6.22 -14.88
N LEU A 217 -5.17 -5.47 -15.02
CA LEU A 217 -6.44 -5.73 -14.35
C LEU A 217 -7.03 -7.11 -14.70
N GLU A 218 -6.92 -7.53 -15.96
CA GLU A 218 -7.54 -8.76 -16.49
C GLU A 218 -6.67 -10.02 -16.31
N GLY A 219 -5.45 -9.85 -15.80
CA GLY A 219 -4.59 -10.96 -15.41
C GLY A 219 -3.86 -11.69 -16.53
N TYR A 220 -3.44 -10.97 -17.57
CA TYR A 220 -2.59 -11.50 -18.63
C TYR A 220 -1.59 -10.45 -19.14
N LEU A 221 -0.45 -10.91 -19.64
CA LEU A 221 0.56 -10.01 -20.20
C LEU A 221 0.12 -9.48 -21.58
N THR A 222 0.29 -8.17 -21.79
CA THR A 222 0.09 -7.56 -23.12
C THR A 222 1.30 -7.80 -24.03
N ASP A 223 1.13 -7.65 -25.33
CA ASP A 223 2.20 -7.78 -26.32
C ASP A 223 3.36 -6.80 -26.04
N SER A 224 3.04 -5.60 -25.55
CA SER A 224 4.04 -4.59 -25.20
C SER A 224 4.92 -5.02 -24.02
N VAL A 225 4.31 -5.65 -23.01
CA VAL A 225 5.02 -6.18 -21.83
C VAL A 225 5.87 -7.38 -22.23
N VAL A 226 5.36 -8.29 -23.07
CA VAL A 226 6.14 -9.43 -23.58
C VAL A 226 7.30 -8.96 -24.48
N LYS A 227 7.10 -7.90 -25.26
CA LYS A 227 8.18 -7.29 -26.06
C LYS A 227 9.27 -6.68 -25.19
N PHE A 228 8.90 -5.96 -24.13
CA PHE A 228 9.85 -5.48 -23.13
C PHE A 228 10.63 -6.64 -22.51
N TYR A 229 9.94 -7.70 -22.10
CA TYR A 229 10.55 -8.89 -21.52
C TYR A 229 11.56 -9.53 -22.48
N GLU A 230 11.20 -9.70 -23.76
CA GLU A 230 12.10 -10.20 -24.79
C GLU A 230 13.37 -9.35 -24.93
N ASP A 231 13.23 -8.03 -24.97
CA ASP A 231 14.35 -7.11 -25.14
C ASP A 231 15.31 -7.14 -23.94
N VAL A 232 14.78 -7.25 -22.73
CA VAL A 232 15.57 -7.37 -21.49
C VAL A 232 16.30 -8.71 -21.45
N LEU A 233 15.64 -9.82 -21.79
CA LEU A 233 16.27 -11.15 -21.84
C LEU A 233 17.39 -11.21 -22.88
N LYS A 234 17.19 -10.63 -24.06
CA LYS A 234 18.21 -10.51 -25.12
C LYS A 234 19.42 -9.71 -24.66
N ARG A 235 19.22 -8.67 -23.85
CA ARG A 235 20.29 -7.79 -23.36
C ARG A 235 21.16 -8.44 -22.28
N TYR A 236 20.60 -9.36 -21.49
CA TYR A 236 21.29 -9.99 -20.36
C TYR A 236 21.17 -11.52 -20.39
N PRO A 237 21.67 -12.18 -21.46
CA PRO A 237 21.53 -13.62 -21.63
C PRO A 237 22.30 -14.43 -20.58
N ASP A 238 23.38 -13.88 -20.01
CA ASP A 238 24.29 -14.59 -19.10
C ASP A 238 23.93 -14.46 -17.61
N LYS A 239 22.89 -13.68 -17.27
CA LYS A 239 22.44 -13.53 -15.88
C LYS A 239 21.55 -14.70 -15.45
N VAL A 240 21.36 -14.88 -14.15
CA VAL A 240 20.30 -15.73 -13.58
C VAL A 240 19.02 -14.91 -13.49
N LYS A 241 17.94 -15.33 -14.16
CA LYS A 241 16.73 -14.51 -14.30
C LYS A 241 15.70 -14.90 -13.24
N ILE A 242 15.14 -13.89 -12.59
CA ILE A 242 14.02 -13.99 -11.68
C ILE A 242 12.93 -13.05 -12.20
N VAL A 243 11.72 -13.56 -12.39
CA VAL A 243 10.58 -12.81 -12.92
C VAL A 243 9.51 -12.70 -11.85
N LEU A 244 9.00 -11.49 -11.64
CA LEU A 244 7.86 -11.21 -10.80
C LEU A 244 6.68 -10.92 -11.71
N VAL A 245 5.56 -11.60 -11.50
CA VAL A 245 4.28 -11.34 -12.18
C VAL A 245 3.14 -11.70 -11.24
N HIS A 246 2.13 -10.85 -11.09
CA HIS A 246 1.12 -11.06 -10.05
C HIS A 246 0.25 -12.30 -10.31
N HIS A 247 -0.36 -12.38 -11.50
CA HIS A 247 -1.17 -13.53 -11.88
C HIS A 247 -0.26 -14.71 -12.27
N PRO A 248 -0.43 -15.89 -11.67
CA PRO A 248 0.44 -17.02 -11.94
C PRO A 248 0.25 -17.55 -13.37
N PRO A 249 1.32 -17.78 -14.16
CA PRO A 249 1.20 -18.44 -15.46
C PRO A 249 0.63 -19.86 -15.34
N PHE A 250 1.06 -20.55 -14.29
CA PHE A 250 0.57 -21.87 -13.93
C PHE A 250 0.20 -21.91 -12.45
N TYR A 251 -0.90 -22.58 -12.10
CA TYR A 251 -1.32 -22.76 -10.73
C TYR A 251 -2.10 -24.05 -10.53
N LYS A 252 -1.79 -24.72 -9.43
CA LYS A 252 -2.67 -25.69 -8.77
C LYS A 252 -2.43 -25.62 -7.27
N ALA A 253 -3.51 -25.49 -6.50
CA ALA A 253 -3.45 -25.38 -5.04
C ALA A 253 -2.67 -26.53 -4.41
N ASP A 254 -1.81 -26.16 -3.46
CA ASP A 254 -1.01 -27.02 -2.59
C ASP A 254 -0.31 -28.16 -3.34
N SER A 255 0.35 -27.81 -4.46
CA SER A 255 0.94 -28.79 -5.36
C SER A 255 2.41 -28.54 -5.67
N TYR A 256 3.13 -29.63 -5.88
CA TYR A 256 4.45 -29.68 -6.50
C TYR A 256 4.33 -30.52 -7.78
N ILE A 257 4.44 -29.88 -8.94
CA ILE A 257 4.28 -30.54 -10.24
C ILE A 257 5.53 -30.32 -11.08
N VAL A 258 5.97 -31.36 -11.79
CA VAL A 258 7.04 -31.27 -12.77
C VAL A 258 6.49 -31.65 -14.13
N GLU A 259 6.62 -30.76 -15.09
CA GLU A 259 6.08 -30.90 -16.44
C GLU A 259 7.11 -30.43 -17.48
N THR A 260 6.79 -30.66 -18.75
CA THR A 260 7.60 -30.19 -19.88
C THR A 260 6.76 -29.31 -20.81
N TYR A 261 7.36 -28.25 -21.32
CA TYR A 261 6.82 -27.40 -22.38
C TYR A 261 7.75 -27.45 -23.60
N ARG A 262 7.21 -27.87 -24.73
CA ARG A 262 7.90 -28.07 -26.02
C ARG A 262 7.44 -27.04 -27.06
N GLY A 263 6.32 -26.37 -26.83
CA GLY A 263 5.76 -25.37 -27.73
C GLY A 263 4.27 -25.11 -27.49
N PRO A 264 3.66 -24.24 -28.30
CA PRO A 264 2.25 -23.82 -28.20
C PRO A 264 1.22 -24.94 -27.99
N GLN A 265 1.43 -26.10 -28.60
CA GLN A 265 0.57 -27.28 -28.47
C GLN A 265 0.47 -27.81 -27.02
N ASP A 266 1.49 -27.56 -26.20
CA ASP A 266 1.47 -27.96 -24.79
C ASP A 266 0.60 -27.04 -23.94
N VAL A 267 0.27 -25.82 -24.39
CA VAL A 267 -0.70 -24.96 -23.68
C VAL A 267 -2.05 -25.67 -23.59
N ASP A 268 -2.52 -26.24 -24.70
CA ASP A 268 -3.79 -26.96 -24.72
C ASP A 268 -3.73 -28.18 -23.79
N ARG A 269 -2.66 -28.99 -23.86
CA ARG A 269 -2.44 -30.17 -23.00
C ARG A 269 -2.40 -29.82 -21.51
N LEU A 270 -1.74 -28.73 -21.14
CA LEU A 270 -1.57 -28.30 -19.74
C LEU A 270 -2.82 -27.57 -19.22
N ASN A 271 -3.67 -27.04 -20.10
CA ASN A 271 -4.90 -26.36 -19.76
C ASN A 271 -6.10 -27.31 -19.66
N ARG A 272 -6.18 -28.32 -20.52
CA ARG A 272 -7.25 -29.32 -20.53
C ARG A 272 -6.72 -30.64 -21.07
N ASP A 273 -7.34 -31.74 -20.62
CA ASP A 273 -7.09 -33.06 -21.18
C ASP A 273 -8.40 -33.64 -21.72
N PRO A 274 -8.60 -33.60 -23.05
CA PRO A 274 -9.79 -34.17 -23.67
C PRO A 274 -9.83 -35.71 -23.59
N THR A 275 -8.72 -36.36 -23.21
CA THR A 275 -8.61 -37.82 -23.06
C THR A 275 -8.90 -38.32 -21.64
N GLY A 276 -8.96 -37.41 -20.65
CA GLY A 276 -9.19 -37.73 -19.23
C GLY A 276 -8.05 -38.50 -18.53
N ARG A 277 -6.86 -38.57 -19.13
CA ARG A 277 -5.67 -39.27 -18.61
C ARG A 277 -4.81 -38.40 -17.68
N SER A 278 -4.85 -37.08 -17.84
CA SER A 278 -4.16 -36.12 -16.99
C SER A 278 -4.91 -35.95 -15.68
N GLN A 279 -4.18 -35.98 -14.58
CA GLN A 279 -4.72 -35.85 -13.24
C GLN A 279 -4.88 -34.39 -12.80
N TYR A 280 -4.45 -33.43 -13.63
CA TYR A 280 -4.46 -32.01 -13.30
C TYR A 280 -4.40 -31.10 -14.54
N TYR A 281 -4.93 -29.89 -14.37
CA TYR A 281 -4.79 -28.74 -15.27
C TYR A 281 -4.12 -27.63 -14.51
N ILE A 282 -3.14 -26.98 -15.14
CA ILE A 282 -2.28 -26.03 -14.46
C ILE A 282 -2.19 -24.67 -15.13
N VAL A 283 -2.58 -24.51 -16.39
CA VAL A 283 -2.59 -23.18 -17.03
C VAL A 283 -3.59 -22.28 -16.32
N TYR A 284 -3.15 -21.11 -15.86
CA TYR A 284 -4.06 -20.13 -15.30
C TYR A 284 -4.85 -19.47 -16.43
N THR A 285 -6.18 -19.55 -16.35
CA THR A 285 -7.06 -19.36 -17.51
C THR A 285 -7.08 -17.93 -18.05
N SER A 286 -6.80 -16.92 -17.23
CA SER A 286 -6.76 -15.51 -17.67
C SER A 286 -5.72 -15.29 -18.78
N TYR A 287 -4.58 -15.99 -18.74
CA TYR A 287 -3.55 -15.90 -19.77
C TYR A 287 -4.03 -16.32 -21.17
N LEU A 288 -5.08 -17.12 -21.26
CA LEU A 288 -5.65 -17.54 -22.54
C LEU A 288 -6.42 -16.42 -23.25
N GLN A 289 -6.76 -15.34 -22.55
CA GLN A 289 -7.38 -14.15 -23.15
C GLN A 289 -6.42 -13.46 -24.14
N ASN A 290 -5.11 -13.52 -23.90
CA ASN A 290 -4.07 -13.17 -24.87
C ASN A 290 -3.10 -14.34 -25.07
N ARG A 291 -3.62 -15.43 -25.64
CA ARG A 291 -2.87 -16.66 -25.89
C ARG A 291 -1.55 -16.43 -26.67
N PRO A 292 -1.48 -15.63 -27.75
CA PRO A 292 -0.22 -15.38 -28.46
C PRO A 292 0.88 -14.77 -27.57
N ALA A 293 0.54 -13.78 -26.75
CA ALA A 293 1.49 -13.20 -25.80
C ALA A 293 1.92 -14.22 -24.75
N TYR A 294 0.99 -15.03 -24.24
CA TYR A 294 1.28 -16.07 -23.27
C TYR A 294 2.24 -17.14 -23.83
N GLU A 295 1.97 -17.66 -25.02
CA GLU A 295 2.84 -18.63 -25.70
C GLU A 295 4.24 -18.06 -25.93
N LYS A 296 4.32 -16.78 -26.32
CA LYS A 296 5.59 -16.09 -26.50
C LYS A 296 6.35 -15.90 -25.18
N PHE A 297 5.64 -15.53 -24.10
CA PHE A 297 6.21 -15.44 -22.76
C PHE A 297 6.78 -16.78 -22.31
N LEU A 298 6.05 -17.89 -22.49
CA LEU A 298 6.55 -19.23 -22.16
C LEU A 298 7.76 -19.61 -23.01
N GLU A 299 7.70 -19.41 -24.33
CA GLU A 299 8.83 -19.67 -25.24
C GLU A 299 10.10 -18.95 -24.76
N LEU A 300 10.00 -17.66 -24.48
CA LEU A 300 11.12 -16.84 -24.01
C LEU A 300 11.63 -17.30 -22.64
N THR A 301 10.73 -17.57 -21.70
CA THR A 301 11.07 -18.00 -20.34
C THR A 301 11.89 -19.30 -20.35
N ILE A 302 11.46 -20.27 -21.16
CA ILE A 302 12.15 -21.55 -21.32
C ILE A 302 13.45 -21.39 -22.12
N LYS A 303 13.42 -20.65 -23.24
CA LYS A 303 14.60 -20.41 -24.10
C LYS A 303 15.75 -19.75 -23.35
N TYR A 304 15.46 -18.77 -22.50
CA TYR A 304 16.47 -18.02 -21.74
C TYR A 304 16.79 -18.65 -20.37
N ARG A 305 16.24 -19.84 -20.08
CA ARG A 305 16.45 -20.59 -18.84
C ARG A 305 16.21 -19.72 -17.61
N VAL A 306 15.02 -19.11 -17.54
CA VAL A 306 14.62 -18.38 -16.35
C VAL A 306 14.61 -19.32 -15.16
N ALA A 307 15.21 -18.92 -14.04
CA ALA A 307 15.31 -19.79 -12.88
C ALA A 307 13.99 -19.82 -12.10
N LEU A 308 13.38 -18.65 -11.91
CA LEU A 308 12.24 -18.47 -11.02
C LEU A 308 11.25 -17.44 -11.56
N VAL A 309 9.97 -17.78 -11.58
CA VAL A 309 8.82 -16.91 -11.86
C VAL A 309 7.93 -16.91 -10.61
N MET A 310 7.69 -15.75 -10.02
CA MET A 310 7.03 -15.59 -8.71
C MET A 310 5.73 -14.82 -8.84
N SER A 311 4.68 -15.34 -8.19
CA SER A 311 3.31 -14.82 -8.30
C SER A 311 2.53 -14.91 -6.99
N GLY A 312 1.39 -14.19 -6.96
CA GLY A 312 0.41 -14.16 -5.87
C GLY A 312 -0.99 -14.45 -6.40
N HIS A 313 -1.93 -13.53 -6.19
CA HIS A 313 -3.28 -13.45 -6.78
C HIS A 313 -4.30 -14.47 -6.28
N VAL A 314 -3.91 -15.72 -6.05
CA VAL A 314 -4.89 -16.80 -5.78
C VAL A 314 -5.35 -16.82 -4.32
N HIS A 315 -4.64 -16.10 -3.45
CA HIS A 315 -4.81 -15.98 -1.99
C HIS A 315 -4.68 -17.28 -1.20
N SER A 316 -5.22 -18.38 -1.71
CA SER A 316 -5.25 -19.70 -1.11
C SER A 316 -4.22 -20.62 -1.75
N GLY A 317 -3.57 -21.43 -0.91
CA GLY A 317 -2.71 -22.52 -1.36
C GLY A 317 -1.42 -22.10 -2.06
N ASN A 318 -0.33 -22.81 -1.77
CA ASN A 318 0.91 -22.58 -2.48
C ASN A 318 1.00 -23.46 -3.72
N SER A 319 1.67 -22.96 -4.76
CA SER A 319 1.97 -23.76 -5.95
C SER A 319 3.46 -23.74 -6.25
N THR A 320 3.98 -24.87 -6.70
CA THR A 320 5.34 -24.99 -7.24
C THR A 320 5.30 -25.89 -8.44
N ILE A 321 5.40 -25.28 -9.61
CA ILE A 321 5.30 -25.96 -10.90
C ILE A 321 6.64 -25.77 -11.60
N VAL A 322 7.29 -26.88 -11.94
CA VAL A 322 8.59 -26.87 -12.59
C VAL A 322 8.41 -27.24 -14.06
N ILE A 323 8.71 -26.31 -14.97
CA ILE A 323 8.62 -26.52 -16.42
C ILE A 323 10.02 -26.39 -17.02
N ASN A 324 10.55 -27.47 -17.58
CA ASN A 324 11.91 -27.55 -18.16
C ASN A 324 13.01 -26.95 -17.26
N GLY A 325 12.87 -27.09 -15.93
CA GLY A 325 13.81 -26.57 -14.93
C GLY A 325 13.53 -25.14 -14.45
N THR A 326 12.58 -24.41 -15.05
CA THR A 326 12.08 -23.13 -14.51
C THR A 326 11.05 -23.38 -13.42
N TYR A 327 11.22 -22.74 -12.26
CA TYR A 327 10.25 -22.78 -11.17
C TYR A 327 9.21 -21.68 -11.35
N PHE A 328 7.94 -22.05 -11.45
CA PHE A 328 6.78 -21.17 -11.35
C PHE A 328 6.17 -21.36 -9.96
N VAL A 329 6.19 -20.30 -9.16
CA VAL A 329 5.75 -20.37 -7.76
C VAL A 329 4.64 -19.37 -7.51
N THR A 330 3.61 -19.83 -6.81
CA THR A 330 2.54 -18.99 -6.29
C THR A 330 2.57 -19.07 -4.78
N THR A 331 2.57 -17.92 -4.14
CA THR A 331 2.61 -17.79 -2.69
C THR A 331 1.26 -17.29 -2.18
N ARG A 332 0.85 -17.84 -1.05
CA ARG A 332 -0.32 -17.41 -0.28
C ARG A 332 -0.25 -15.94 0.09
N THR A 333 -1.41 -15.32 0.26
CA THR A 333 -1.55 -13.88 0.55
C THR A 333 -1.08 -13.49 1.96
N LEU A 334 -0.68 -12.23 2.15
CA LEU A 334 -0.62 -11.62 3.48
C LEU A 334 -2.01 -11.12 3.93
N GLY A 335 -2.78 -10.45 3.08
CA GLY A 335 -4.08 -9.83 3.37
C GLY A 335 -5.24 -10.55 2.66
N GLY A 336 -6.33 -9.83 2.35
CA GLY A 336 -7.30 -10.18 1.30
C GLY A 336 -8.11 -11.49 1.38
N SER A 337 -7.77 -12.44 2.25
CA SER A 337 -8.48 -13.73 2.38
C SER A 337 -9.41 -13.76 3.59
N ILE A 338 -10.59 -14.36 3.41
CA ILE A 338 -11.62 -14.50 4.44
C ILE A 338 -11.30 -15.67 5.40
N ASP A 339 -10.45 -16.61 4.98
CA ASP A 339 -10.06 -17.79 5.74
C ASP A 339 -8.75 -17.58 6.53
N THR A 340 -8.13 -18.66 7.00
CA THR A 340 -6.85 -18.61 7.73
C THR A 340 -5.63 -18.57 6.81
N SER A 341 -5.84 -18.25 5.52
CA SER A 341 -4.85 -18.33 4.47
C SER A 341 -3.91 -17.12 4.44
N HIS A 342 -3.10 -16.94 5.49
CA HIS A 342 -2.11 -15.86 5.52
C HIS A 342 -0.70 -16.39 5.69
N GLY A 343 0.24 -15.86 4.92
CA GLY A 343 1.63 -16.27 5.00
C GLY A 343 2.57 -15.54 4.07
N TYR A 344 3.82 -16.00 4.10
CA TYR A 344 4.87 -15.60 3.20
C TYR A 344 5.72 -16.83 2.86
N ARG A 345 6.61 -16.69 1.87
CA ARG A 345 7.55 -17.75 1.49
C ARG A 345 8.96 -17.22 1.30
N SER A 346 9.94 -18.06 1.59
CA SER A 346 11.36 -17.71 1.43
C SER A 346 12.00 -18.50 0.30
N TYR A 347 13.03 -17.94 -0.30
CA TYR A 347 13.75 -18.55 -1.42
C TYR A 347 15.24 -18.27 -1.31
N VAL A 348 16.05 -19.18 -1.85
CA VAL A 348 17.47 -18.93 -2.11
C VAL A 348 17.73 -19.23 -3.58
N VAL A 349 18.14 -18.21 -4.33
CA VAL A 349 18.53 -18.37 -5.74
C VAL A 349 20.04 -18.29 -5.83
N TYR A 350 20.68 -19.30 -6.41
CA TYR A 350 22.13 -19.39 -6.51
C TYR A 350 22.64 -18.76 -7.82
N PRO A 351 23.91 -18.30 -7.86
CA PRO A 351 24.49 -17.73 -9.08
C PRO A 351 24.58 -18.71 -10.26
N ASP A 352 24.45 -20.01 -10.01
CA ASP A 352 24.41 -21.08 -11.02
C ASP A 352 22.98 -21.36 -11.56
N GLY A 353 21.97 -20.65 -11.05
CA GLY A 353 20.57 -20.80 -11.44
C GLY A 353 19.77 -21.82 -10.62
N ARG A 354 20.38 -22.52 -9.66
CA ARG A 354 19.61 -23.38 -8.73
C ARG A 354 18.68 -22.53 -7.87
N VAL A 355 17.50 -23.06 -7.57
CA VAL A 355 16.51 -22.43 -6.69
C VAL A 355 16.19 -23.38 -5.55
N GLU A 356 16.38 -22.91 -4.32
CA GLU A 356 15.84 -23.55 -3.12
C GLU A 356 14.59 -22.79 -2.69
N ILE A 357 13.50 -23.53 -2.52
CA ILE A 357 12.23 -22.97 -2.11
C ILE A 357 11.98 -23.36 -0.66
N GLY A 358 11.91 -22.36 0.20
CA GLY A 358 11.57 -22.51 1.60
C GLY A 358 10.16 -23.06 1.78
N ARG A 359 9.93 -23.67 2.95
CA ARG A 359 8.58 -24.02 3.37
C ARG A 359 7.75 -22.74 3.51
N GLU A 360 6.46 -22.91 3.28
CA GLU A 360 5.48 -21.89 3.62
C GLU A 360 5.55 -21.55 5.10
N VAL A 361 5.42 -20.28 5.43
CA VAL A 361 5.22 -19.84 6.80
C VAL A 361 3.83 -19.25 6.94
N TRP A 362 3.00 -19.93 7.72
CA TRP A 362 1.65 -19.50 8.04
C TRP A 362 1.72 -18.45 9.15
N THR A 363 1.12 -17.28 8.90
CA THR A 363 1.10 -16.17 9.84
C THR A 363 -0.26 -15.97 10.48
N TYR A 364 -1.23 -16.87 10.27
CA TYR A 364 -2.53 -16.79 10.93
C TYR A 364 -2.37 -16.62 12.46
N LYS A 365 -2.99 -15.57 13.02
CA LYS A 365 -2.86 -15.07 14.41
C LYS A 365 -1.52 -14.44 14.81
N ASN A 366 -0.50 -14.48 13.97
CA ASN A 366 0.76 -13.76 14.17
C ASN A 366 0.63 -12.36 13.57
N PHE A 367 0.81 -11.34 14.39
CA PHE A 367 0.72 -9.96 13.93
C PHE A 367 1.61 -9.04 14.74
N ALA A 368 1.83 -7.83 14.20
CA ALA A 368 2.48 -6.76 14.90
C ALA A 368 1.73 -5.44 14.67
N VAL A 369 1.68 -4.60 15.70
CA VAL A 369 1.11 -3.26 15.65
C VAL A 369 2.22 -2.27 15.91
N LEU A 370 2.42 -1.35 14.98
CA LEU A 370 3.36 -0.25 15.10
C LEU A 370 2.59 1.06 15.01
N THR A 371 2.73 1.91 16.01
CA THR A 371 2.18 3.27 16.00
C THR A 371 3.25 4.27 16.41
N TRP A 372 3.12 5.51 15.96
CA TRP A 372 4.02 6.59 16.32
C TRP A 372 3.30 7.93 16.28
N GLY A 373 3.77 8.86 17.10
CA GLY A 373 3.30 10.24 17.14
C GLY A 373 4.48 11.20 17.19
N SER A 374 4.27 12.37 17.78
CA SER A 374 5.28 13.44 17.85
C SER A 374 6.41 13.19 18.85
N LYS A 375 6.22 12.29 19.84
CA LYS A 375 7.14 12.11 20.97
C LYS A 375 7.68 10.71 21.15
N ALA A 376 6.94 9.71 20.69
CA ALA A 376 7.31 8.31 20.81
C ALA A 376 6.73 7.46 19.69
N ALA A 377 7.26 6.25 19.57
CA ALA A 377 6.66 5.14 18.85
C ALA A 377 6.44 3.97 19.82
N GLN A 378 5.50 3.08 19.49
CA GLN A 378 5.31 1.83 20.21
C GLN A 378 5.08 0.68 19.25
N LEU A 379 5.61 -0.47 19.64
CA LEU A 379 5.54 -1.71 18.90
C LEU A 379 4.97 -2.80 19.81
N TYR A 380 3.87 -3.40 19.39
CA TYR A 380 3.26 -4.56 20.03
C TYR A 380 3.38 -5.75 19.08
N ILE A 381 3.97 -6.85 19.53
CA ILE A 381 4.22 -8.05 18.72
C ILE A 381 3.59 -9.24 19.43
N ASP A 382 2.67 -9.92 18.74
CA ASP A 382 2.09 -11.18 19.18
C ASP A 382 2.39 -12.25 18.13
N SER A 383 3.60 -12.79 18.20
CA SER A 383 4.07 -13.77 17.23
C SER A 383 5.21 -14.64 17.77
N ASP A 384 5.19 -15.92 17.41
CA ASP A 384 6.33 -16.85 17.62
C ASP A 384 7.38 -16.78 16.50
N LEU A 385 7.09 -16.04 15.43
CA LEU A 385 7.94 -15.90 14.25
C LEU A 385 8.84 -14.66 14.33
N ALA A 386 8.63 -13.80 15.33
CA ALA A 386 9.44 -12.61 15.52
C ALA A 386 10.87 -13.01 15.93
N PRO A 387 11.91 -12.48 15.26
CA PRO A 387 13.28 -12.77 15.63
C PRO A 387 13.61 -12.16 17.00
N GLY A 388 14.53 -12.79 17.73
CA GLY A 388 14.97 -12.31 19.05
C GLY A 388 15.73 -10.98 18.99
N GLU A 389 16.19 -10.56 17.81
CA GLU A 389 16.70 -9.23 17.56
C GLU A 389 15.96 -8.64 16.34
N ILE A 390 15.25 -7.55 16.57
CA ILE A 390 14.51 -6.84 15.53
C ILE A 390 15.25 -5.56 15.16
N THR A 391 15.13 -5.16 13.90
CA THR A 391 15.55 -3.84 13.44
C THR A 391 14.36 -3.14 12.78
N ILE A 392 14.19 -1.85 13.05
CA ILE A 392 13.09 -1.07 12.49
C ILE A 392 13.50 0.38 12.25
N ASP A 393 13.03 0.95 11.14
CA ASP A 393 13.22 2.36 10.82
C ASP A 393 11.95 3.15 11.24
N LEU A 394 12.13 4.20 12.06
CA LEU A 394 11.05 5.05 12.57
C LEU A 394 11.25 6.51 12.16
N PRO A 395 10.18 7.28 11.89
CA PRO A 395 10.25 8.59 11.22
C PRO A 395 10.82 9.73 12.08
N SER A 396 11.27 9.46 13.31
CA SER A 396 11.87 10.46 14.19
C SER A 396 12.94 9.85 15.08
N ASP A 397 13.80 10.71 15.60
CA ASP A 397 14.80 10.37 16.61
C ASP A 397 14.14 10.41 18.00
N TYR A 398 13.68 9.25 18.43
CA TYR A 398 13.10 8.99 19.73
C TYR A 398 14.20 8.50 20.67
N SER A 399 14.27 9.08 21.87
CA SER A 399 15.24 8.71 22.89
C SER A 399 14.62 7.84 23.98
N GLY A 400 15.32 6.77 24.35
CA GLY A 400 14.90 5.87 25.44
C GLY A 400 14.06 4.69 24.97
N LEU A 401 13.96 3.68 25.84
CA LEU A 401 13.19 2.46 25.61
C LEU A 401 12.41 2.15 26.89
N LYS A 402 11.10 1.98 26.78
CA LYS A 402 10.21 1.53 27.84
C LYS A 402 9.63 0.18 27.48
N VAL A 403 9.78 -0.78 28.38
CA VAL A 403 9.18 -2.11 28.23
C VAL A 403 7.83 -2.11 28.94
N LEU A 404 6.77 -2.39 28.21
CA LEU A 404 5.39 -2.45 28.71
C LEU A 404 4.95 -3.89 28.95
N ASN A 405 5.45 -4.84 28.14
CA ASN A 405 5.29 -6.28 28.36
C ASN A 405 6.46 -7.05 27.73
N GLY A 406 6.83 -8.19 28.32
CA GLY A 406 7.97 -9.00 27.87
C GLY A 406 9.31 -8.42 28.32
N SER A 407 10.35 -8.56 27.51
CA SER A 407 11.67 -7.97 27.75
C SER A 407 12.22 -7.36 26.48
N ALA A 408 12.93 -6.24 26.60
CA ALA A 408 13.63 -5.65 25.49
C ALA A 408 14.88 -4.88 25.92
N GLN A 409 15.89 -4.87 25.05
CA GLN A 409 17.14 -4.14 25.22
C GLN A 409 17.45 -3.39 23.93
N LEU A 410 17.64 -2.07 24.04
CA LEU A 410 18.11 -1.25 22.91
C LEU A 410 19.57 -1.60 22.64
N VAL A 411 19.86 -2.12 21.45
CA VAL A 411 21.20 -2.55 21.05
C VAL A 411 21.92 -1.42 20.32
N LYS A 412 21.24 -0.77 19.37
CA LYS A 412 21.84 0.26 18.52
C LYS A 412 20.79 1.26 18.04
N VAL A 413 21.18 2.52 17.94
CA VAL A 413 20.43 3.57 17.24
C VAL A 413 21.33 4.18 16.17
N GLN A 414 20.84 4.26 14.94
CA GLN A 414 21.52 4.93 13.84
C GLN A 414 20.61 6.05 13.32
N ARG A 415 21.10 7.29 13.33
CA ARG A 415 20.32 8.47 12.92
C ARG A 415 20.56 8.76 11.45
N HIS A 416 19.50 9.15 10.73
CA HIS A 416 19.65 9.66 9.37
C HIS A 416 20.27 11.08 9.42
N PRO A 417 21.29 11.39 8.59
CA PRO A 417 22.00 12.68 8.67
C PRO A 417 21.13 13.91 8.34
N LEU A 418 20.02 13.70 7.63
CA LEU A 418 19.01 14.75 7.35
C LEU A 418 17.79 14.70 8.29
N GLY A 419 17.83 13.90 9.37
CA GLY A 419 16.73 13.80 10.35
C GLY A 419 15.43 13.19 9.80
N LYS A 420 15.48 12.43 8.70
CA LYS A 420 14.29 11.85 8.04
C LYS A 420 13.70 10.66 8.81
N TYR A 421 14.56 9.80 9.35
CA TYR A 421 14.19 8.65 10.17
C TYR A 421 15.41 8.17 10.98
N SER A 422 15.19 7.28 11.94
CA SER A 422 16.24 6.61 12.70
C SER A 422 16.01 5.10 12.70
N ARG A 423 17.10 4.34 12.65
CA ARG A 423 17.11 2.88 12.71
C ARG A 423 17.38 2.42 14.14
N TYR A 424 16.49 1.60 14.67
CA TYR A 424 16.59 1.02 16.00
C TYR A 424 16.79 -0.49 15.88
N THR A 425 17.83 -1.00 16.52
CA THR A 425 18.05 -2.44 16.71
C THR A 425 17.77 -2.76 18.17
N ILE A 426 16.86 -3.71 18.40
CA ILE A 426 16.32 -4.02 19.72
C ILE A 426 16.29 -5.54 19.87
N ARG A 427 16.92 -6.03 20.94
CA ARG A 427 16.78 -7.42 21.35
C ARG A 427 15.49 -7.56 22.14
N ILE A 428 14.66 -8.54 21.81
CA ILE A 428 13.35 -8.76 22.42
C ILE A 428 13.18 -10.22 22.86
N SER A 429 12.37 -10.45 23.91
CA SER A 429 11.94 -11.78 24.31
C SER A 429 10.61 -11.75 25.06
N GLY A 430 9.92 -12.89 25.10
CA GLY A 430 8.59 -13.04 25.69
C GLY A 430 7.48 -12.92 24.65
N ARG A 431 6.27 -13.31 25.02
CA ARG A 431 5.09 -13.19 24.16
C ARG A 431 3.85 -12.84 24.98
N PRO A 432 3.10 -11.79 24.62
CA PRO A 432 3.44 -10.80 23.61
C PRO A 432 4.63 -9.91 24.04
N VAL A 433 5.28 -9.22 23.09
CA VAL A 433 6.22 -8.14 23.40
C VAL A 433 5.52 -6.81 23.20
N TRP A 434 5.66 -5.89 24.14
CA TRP A 434 5.16 -4.52 23.97
C TRP A 434 6.19 -3.53 24.49
N ILE A 435 6.66 -2.67 23.60
CA ILE A 435 7.68 -1.67 23.88
C ILE A 435 7.25 -0.30 23.35
N ALA A 436 7.78 0.74 23.97
CA ALA A 436 7.74 2.11 23.47
C ALA A 436 9.15 2.70 23.41
N ILE A 437 9.41 3.51 22.40
CA ILE A 437 10.68 4.19 22.14
C ILE A 437 10.39 5.68 22.11
N GLY A 438 11.11 6.48 22.88
CA GLY A 438 10.84 7.92 23.04
C GLY A 438 10.25 8.28 24.39
N ASP A 439 9.77 9.52 24.48
CA ASP A 439 9.11 10.07 25.66
C ASP A 439 7.67 9.52 25.77
N TYR A 440 7.57 8.25 26.17
CA TYR A 440 6.29 7.56 26.29
C TYR A 440 5.48 8.08 27.47
N ALA A 441 4.62 9.05 27.16
CA ALA A 441 3.58 9.59 28.02
C ALA A 441 2.24 9.54 27.27
N PRO A 442 1.54 8.38 27.29
CA PRO A 442 0.27 8.25 26.60
C PRO A 442 -0.75 9.19 27.22
N ALA A 443 -1.46 9.92 26.37
CA ALA A 443 -2.57 10.78 26.75
C ALA A 443 -3.73 10.61 25.77
N PRO A 444 -4.24 9.36 25.60
CA PRO A 444 -5.20 9.07 24.56
C PRO A 444 -6.55 9.73 24.86
N ALA A 445 -7.14 10.34 23.84
CA ALA A 445 -8.53 10.77 23.84
C ALA A 445 -9.38 9.70 23.16
N VAL A 446 -10.42 9.22 23.85
CA VAL A 446 -11.36 8.22 23.32
C VAL A 446 -12.73 8.85 23.12
N LYS A 447 -13.32 8.63 21.95
CA LYS A 447 -14.65 9.13 21.62
C LYS A 447 -15.47 8.04 20.93
N VAL A 448 -16.72 7.88 21.39
CA VAL A 448 -17.68 6.99 20.74
C VAL A 448 -18.34 7.77 19.62
N GLU A 449 -18.05 7.37 18.39
CA GLU A 449 -18.55 8.05 17.19
C GLU A 449 -19.98 7.63 16.85
N LYS A 450 -20.26 6.33 16.98
CA LYS A 450 -21.53 5.76 16.54
C LYS A 450 -21.89 4.49 17.30
N VAL A 451 -23.18 4.33 17.57
CA VAL A 451 -23.79 3.08 18.02
C VAL A 451 -24.90 2.72 17.04
N LEU A 452 -24.88 1.50 16.52
CA LEU A 452 -25.88 0.98 15.59
C LEU A 452 -26.38 -0.41 16.04
N PRO A 453 -27.70 -0.65 16.10
CA PRO A 453 -28.76 0.35 16.02
C PRO A 453 -28.72 1.29 17.26
N ARG A 454 -29.26 2.51 17.13
CA ARG A 454 -29.28 3.49 18.24
C ARG A 454 -30.15 3.03 19.42
N SER A 455 -31.20 2.28 19.13
CA SER A 455 -32.14 1.73 20.12
C SER A 455 -32.23 0.21 19.91
N PRO A 456 -31.25 -0.56 20.40
CA PRO A 456 -31.23 -2.01 20.18
C PRO A 456 -32.30 -2.73 21.00
N THR A 457 -32.84 -3.78 20.40
CA THR A 457 -33.75 -4.76 20.99
C THR A 457 -33.02 -6.09 21.21
N PRO A 458 -33.45 -6.93 22.17
CA PRO A 458 -32.79 -8.21 22.43
C PRO A 458 -32.69 -9.06 21.15
N GLY A 459 -31.48 -9.51 20.82
CA GLY A 459 -31.14 -10.21 19.58
C GLY A 459 -30.39 -9.35 18.55
N ASP A 460 -30.46 -8.02 18.64
CA ASP A 460 -29.77 -7.14 17.69
C ASP A 460 -28.25 -7.24 17.81
N LEU A 461 -27.56 -7.25 16.66
CA LEU A 461 -26.11 -7.07 16.60
C LEU A 461 -25.78 -5.58 16.76
N VAL A 462 -25.30 -5.19 17.94
CA VAL A 462 -24.86 -3.82 18.20
C VAL A 462 -23.43 -3.65 17.71
N THR A 463 -23.19 -2.62 16.91
CA THR A 463 -21.88 -2.14 16.48
C THR A 463 -21.58 -0.78 17.13
N VAL A 464 -20.48 -0.71 17.86
CA VAL A 464 -19.95 0.51 18.47
C VAL A 464 -18.70 0.92 17.73
N THR A 465 -18.73 2.08 17.09
CA THR A 465 -17.58 2.70 16.41
C THR A 465 -16.93 3.71 17.34
N ILE A 466 -15.64 3.53 17.60
CA ILE A 466 -14.87 4.31 18.55
C ILE A 466 -13.68 4.92 17.81
N SER A 467 -13.46 6.21 17.96
CA SER A 467 -12.20 6.86 17.61
C SER A 467 -11.33 6.96 18.85
N ALA A 468 -10.02 6.75 18.68
CA ALA A 468 -9.06 7.02 19.73
C ALA A 468 -7.82 7.64 19.10
N ASP A 469 -7.31 8.70 19.73
CA ASP A 469 -6.14 9.42 19.25
C ASP A 469 -5.17 9.67 20.40
N ASP A 470 -3.89 9.52 20.11
CA ASP A 470 -2.81 9.91 20.99
C ASP A 470 -1.74 10.58 20.12
N PRO A 471 -1.63 11.92 20.15
CA PRO A 471 -0.69 12.63 19.28
C PRO A 471 0.79 12.41 19.67
N ASN A 472 1.07 11.84 20.85
CA ASN A 472 2.43 11.57 21.30
C ASN A 472 2.95 10.25 20.75
N VAL A 473 2.11 9.20 20.70
CA VAL A 473 2.56 7.84 20.36
C VAL A 473 1.58 7.02 19.50
N GLY A 474 0.34 7.47 19.36
CA GLY A 474 -0.75 6.72 18.74
C GLY A 474 -1.37 5.69 19.69
N VAL A 475 -2.44 5.03 19.25
CA VAL A 475 -3.17 4.04 20.06
C VAL A 475 -3.03 2.66 19.40
N PRO A 476 -2.46 1.64 20.08
CA PRO A 476 -2.22 0.35 19.45
C PRO A 476 -3.48 -0.52 19.44
N PHE A 477 -4.30 -0.40 20.48
CA PHE A 477 -5.56 -1.12 20.67
C PHE A 477 -6.39 -0.45 21.77
N LEU A 478 -7.67 -0.81 21.84
CA LEU A 478 -8.56 -0.51 22.97
C LEU A 478 -8.88 -1.77 23.76
N LEU A 479 -9.21 -1.63 25.04
CA LEU A 479 -9.86 -2.65 25.85
C LEU A 479 -11.34 -2.26 26.02
N VAL A 480 -12.26 -3.09 25.53
CA VAL A 480 -13.70 -2.94 25.71
C VAL A 480 -14.20 -4.09 26.58
N ASN A 481 -14.62 -3.79 27.82
CA ASN A 481 -14.95 -4.79 28.85
C ASN A 481 -13.86 -5.86 29.03
N GLY A 482 -12.59 -5.45 28.96
CA GLY A 482 -11.43 -6.34 29.06
C GLY A 482 -11.04 -7.06 27.77
N GLN A 483 -11.85 -6.99 26.71
CA GLN A 483 -11.51 -7.55 25.41
C GLN A 483 -10.70 -6.57 24.58
N ARG A 484 -9.58 -7.03 24.00
CA ARG A 484 -8.77 -6.24 23.08
C ARG A 484 -9.45 -6.04 21.74
N VAL A 485 -9.48 -4.79 21.28
CA VAL A 485 -9.97 -4.36 19.97
C VAL A 485 -8.84 -3.65 19.24
N LEU A 486 -8.39 -4.23 18.12
CA LEU A 486 -7.40 -3.60 17.23
C LEU A 486 -8.10 -2.55 16.35
N GLY A 487 -7.31 -1.64 15.77
CA GLY A 487 -7.84 -0.63 14.86
C GLY A 487 -8.11 -1.21 13.46
N SER A 488 -9.28 -0.89 12.93
CA SER A 488 -9.62 -0.81 11.51
C SER A 488 -8.98 0.44 10.91
N TYR A 489 -8.70 0.50 9.60
CA TYR A 489 -8.17 1.72 8.97
C TYR A 489 -9.14 2.29 7.96
N PHE A 490 -9.55 3.55 8.17
CA PHE A 490 -10.34 4.34 7.24
C PHE A 490 -9.62 5.66 7.00
N GLU A 491 -9.31 5.97 5.73
CA GLU A 491 -8.60 7.21 5.36
C GLU A 491 -7.31 7.41 6.19
N GLU A 492 -6.49 6.36 6.29
CA GLU A 492 -5.21 6.30 7.03
C GLU A 492 -5.30 6.36 8.55
N LYS A 493 -6.48 6.54 9.13
CA LYS A 493 -6.68 6.66 10.58
C LYS A 493 -7.26 5.38 11.18
N PRO A 494 -6.79 4.97 12.37
CA PRO A 494 -7.38 3.86 13.07
C PRO A 494 -8.78 4.23 13.60
N VAL A 495 -9.72 3.31 13.42
CA VAL A 495 -11.06 3.32 14.01
C VAL A 495 -11.25 1.98 14.70
N TYR A 496 -11.83 1.95 15.88
CA TYR A 496 -12.00 0.72 16.65
C TYR A 496 -13.47 0.31 16.63
N ILE A 497 -13.74 -0.90 16.16
CA ILE A 497 -15.10 -1.40 15.98
C ILE A 497 -15.33 -2.54 16.97
N TYR A 498 -16.28 -2.36 17.88
CA TYR A 498 -16.71 -3.40 18.82
C TYR A 498 -18.12 -3.87 18.48
N LYS A 499 -18.31 -5.18 18.36
CA LYS A 499 -19.61 -5.80 18.02
C LYS A 499 -20.03 -6.80 19.10
N PHE A 500 -21.29 -6.76 19.51
CA PHE A 500 -21.86 -7.74 20.44
C PHE A 500 -23.38 -7.93 20.20
N THR A 501 -23.90 -9.10 20.53
CA THR A 501 -25.35 -9.35 20.49
C THR A 501 -25.99 -8.75 21.73
N TYR A 502 -26.90 -7.81 21.54
CA TYR A 502 -27.62 -7.15 22.61
C TYR A 502 -28.66 -8.06 23.25
N GLN A 503 -28.72 -8.08 24.57
CA GLN A 503 -29.67 -8.90 25.35
C GLN A 503 -30.45 -8.07 26.37
N LYS A 504 -29.77 -7.11 26.99
CA LYS A 504 -30.30 -6.22 28.03
C LYS A 504 -29.45 -4.95 28.08
N PRO A 505 -29.91 -3.88 28.77
CA PRO A 505 -29.11 -2.69 28.97
C PRO A 505 -27.71 -3.04 29.46
N THR A 506 -26.69 -2.55 28.77
CA THR A 506 -25.30 -2.97 28.96
C THR A 506 -24.41 -1.74 29.10
N ALA A 507 -23.60 -1.73 30.17
CA ALA A 507 -22.53 -0.78 30.34
C ALA A 507 -21.28 -1.30 29.62
N LEU A 508 -20.72 -0.50 28.71
CA LEU A 508 -19.43 -0.79 28.08
C LEU A 508 -18.37 0.12 28.68
N GLN A 509 -17.34 -0.49 29.28
CA GLN A 509 -16.13 0.18 29.72
C GLN A 509 -15.09 0.13 28.61
N ILE A 510 -14.71 1.29 28.09
CA ILE A 510 -13.73 1.45 27.02
C ILE A 510 -12.48 2.09 27.62
N LEU A 511 -11.32 1.47 27.43
CA LEU A 511 -10.04 1.91 27.97
C LEU A 511 -8.96 1.87 26.88
N ALA A 512 -8.35 3.01 26.60
CA ALA A 512 -7.10 3.07 25.85
C ALA A 512 -5.90 2.92 26.81
N PRO A 513 -4.79 2.28 26.39
CA PRO A 513 -3.55 2.22 27.17
C PRO A 513 -3.11 3.58 27.75
N GLY A 514 -3.00 3.66 29.08
CA GLY A 514 -2.60 4.89 29.78
C GLY A 514 -3.67 5.97 29.90
N GLY A 515 -4.85 5.78 29.30
CA GLY A 515 -5.99 6.69 29.41
C GLY A 515 -6.88 6.41 30.61
N GLN A 516 -7.89 7.27 30.81
CA GLN A 516 -8.97 7.02 31.77
C GLN A 516 -10.08 6.17 31.12
N PRO A 517 -10.73 5.24 31.86
CA PRO A 517 -11.85 4.48 31.34
C PRO A 517 -13.05 5.39 31.01
N THR A 518 -13.64 5.21 29.83
CA THR A 518 -14.91 5.83 29.45
C THR A 518 -16.01 4.78 29.52
N THR A 519 -17.10 5.08 30.24
CA THR A 519 -18.26 4.19 30.31
C THR A 519 -19.40 4.74 29.47
N ILE A 520 -20.00 3.90 28.63
CA ILE A 520 -21.24 4.21 27.90
C ILE A 520 -22.33 3.21 28.25
N GLN A 521 -23.57 3.68 28.28
CA GLN A 521 -24.76 2.84 28.47
C GLN A 521 -25.42 2.58 27.12
N ILE A 522 -25.63 1.32 26.78
CA ILE A 522 -26.33 0.89 25.57
C ILE A 522 -27.71 0.37 25.94
N GLY A 523 -28.75 0.88 25.27
CA GLY A 523 -30.13 0.40 25.42
C GLY A 523 -30.87 0.90 26.65
N GLN A 524 -30.37 1.96 27.30
CA GLN A 524 -31.10 2.68 28.35
C GLN A 524 -31.79 3.91 27.73
N ALA A 525 -33.06 4.15 28.06
CA ALA A 525 -33.76 5.35 27.62
C ALA A 525 -33.06 6.58 28.19
N THR A 526 -32.63 7.50 27.33
CA THR A 526 -32.16 8.82 27.76
C THR A 526 -33.31 9.47 28.55
N PRO A 527 -33.10 9.97 29.79
CA PRO A 527 -34.11 10.79 30.44
C PRO A 527 -34.45 11.95 29.49
N PRO A 528 -35.73 12.31 29.32
CA PRO A 528 -36.06 13.51 28.56
C PRO A 528 -35.31 14.68 29.20
N ALA A 529 -34.65 15.49 28.36
CA ALA A 529 -34.03 16.73 28.80
C ALA A 529 -35.07 17.52 29.59
N THR A 530 -34.76 17.85 30.85
CA THR A 530 -35.62 18.64 31.72
C THR A 530 -35.85 19.99 31.05
N THR A 531 -36.98 20.15 30.35
CA THR A 531 -37.42 21.45 29.87
C THR A 531 -37.84 22.24 31.10
N THR A 532 -37.09 23.29 31.43
CA THR A 532 -37.51 24.31 32.37
C THR A 532 -38.86 24.88 31.88
N PRO A 533 -39.90 24.96 32.72
CA PRO A 533 -41.18 25.49 32.28
C PRO A 533 -41.05 26.99 32.01
N THR A 534 -41.19 27.38 30.74
CA THR A 534 -41.40 28.77 30.35
C THR A 534 -42.79 29.21 30.80
N ALA A 535 -42.85 30.33 31.50
CA ALA A 535 -44.07 30.90 32.05
C ALA A 535 -45.15 31.12 30.98
N THR A 536 -46.37 30.70 31.33
CA THR A 536 -47.63 30.97 30.64
C THR A 536 -47.92 32.47 30.57
N PRO A 537 -48.25 33.04 29.40
CA PRO A 537 -49.00 34.28 29.33
C PRO A 537 -50.50 33.99 29.33
N THR A 538 -51.19 34.71 30.19
CA THR A 538 -52.64 34.80 30.38
C THR A 538 -53.43 34.98 29.08
N GLN A 539 -54.54 34.26 28.97
CA GLN A 539 -55.52 34.36 27.87
C GLN A 539 -56.43 35.59 28.02
N THR A 540 -56.84 36.16 26.89
CA THR A 540 -58.07 36.97 26.75
C THR A 540 -58.95 36.31 25.67
N PRO A 541 -60.27 36.17 25.85
CA PRO A 541 -61.09 35.25 25.08
C PRO A 541 -61.81 35.91 23.88
N THR A 542 -62.05 35.16 22.79
CA THR A 542 -63.21 35.41 21.91
C THR A 542 -63.67 34.13 21.18
N ALA A 543 -64.90 33.74 21.51
CA ALA A 543 -65.99 33.08 20.78
C ALA A 543 -65.76 32.17 19.54
N THR A 544 -66.24 30.92 19.69
CA THR A 544 -67.22 30.18 18.83
C THR A 544 -66.80 29.89 17.37
N THR A 545 -66.74 28.64 16.89
CA THR A 545 -67.89 27.77 16.55
C THR A 545 -67.37 26.34 16.20
N ALA A 546 -68.10 25.29 16.58
CA ALA A 546 -67.98 23.91 16.06
C ALA A 546 -69.10 23.65 15.01
N PRO A 547 -69.34 22.45 14.42
CA PRO A 547 -68.68 21.13 14.57
C PRO A 547 -68.53 20.31 13.26
N ALA A 548 -67.90 19.12 13.34
CA ALA A 548 -68.39 17.79 12.88
C ALA A 548 -67.20 16.82 12.66
N THR A 549 -66.94 15.84 13.54
CA THR A 549 -67.46 14.45 13.63
C THR A 549 -67.00 13.50 12.52
N GLN A 550 -66.21 12.46 12.87
CA GLN A 550 -66.51 11.01 12.75
C GLN A 550 -65.24 10.17 13.00
N THR A 551 -65.14 9.44 14.14
CA THR A 551 -65.40 8.00 14.34
C THR A 551 -64.23 7.10 13.85
N ALA A 552 -63.32 6.64 14.72
CA ALA A 552 -63.31 5.34 15.45
C ALA A 552 -63.56 4.13 14.52
N THR A 553 -62.77 3.04 14.52
CA THR A 553 -62.82 1.99 15.54
C THR A 553 -61.67 0.96 15.39
N THR A 554 -61.27 0.42 16.53
CA THR A 554 -60.43 -0.74 16.91
C THR A 554 -60.76 -2.06 16.16
N THR A 555 -59.94 -3.14 16.10
CA THR A 555 -59.51 -4.06 17.19
C THR A 555 -58.54 -5.18 16.68
N GLN A 556 -57.67 -5.64 17.59
CA GLN A 556 -56.79 -6.84 17.67
C GLN A 556 -57.60 -8.18 17.88
N PRO A 557 -57.04 -9.39 18.19
CA PRO A 557 -55.86 -10.17 17.69
C PRO A 557 -56.07 -11.72 17.56
N ALA A 558 -55.08 -12.42 16.94
CA ALA A 558 -54.52 -13.78 17.22
C ALA A 558 -55.38 -15.07 17.00
N PRO A 559 -54.82 -16.34 17.02
CA PRO A 559 -53.43 -16.83 17.08
C PRO A 559 -53.02 -17.99 16.11
N ALA A 560 -51.69 -18.22 16.06
CA ALA A 560 -50.83 -19.38 15.74
C ALA A 560 -51.36 -20.73 15.16
N THR A 561 -50.55 -21.36 14.28
CA THR A 561 -50.00 -22.72 14.48
C THR A 561 -48.91 -23.14 13.47
N THR A 562 -48.12 -24.11 13.93
CA THR A 562 -46.86 -24.76 13.54
C THR A 562 -46.84 -25.51 12.19
N THR A 563 -45.67 -25.61 11.53
CA THR A 563 -45.02 -26.85 11.01
C THR A 563 -43.78 -26.56 10.14
N THR A 564 -42.79 -27.46 10.22
CA THR A 564 -41.48 -27.47 9.53
C THR A 564 -41.46 -28.64 8.50
N PRO A 565 -40.33 -28.95 7.82
CA PRO A 565 -39.90 -28.53 6.47
C PRO A 565 -40.00 -29.64 5.39
N ILE A 566 -40.05 -29.29 4.10
CA ILE A 566 -39.69 -30.20 2.99
C ILE A 566 -38.90 -29.45 1.89
N ALA A 567 -37.99 -30.21 1.29
CA ALA A 567 -36.91 -29.88 0.37
C ALA A 567 -37.28 -29.27 -1.00
N THR A 568 -36.23 -28.72 -1.61
CA THR A 568 -36.00 -28.16 -2.96
C THR A 568 -36.63 -28.97 -4.12
N PRO A 569 -36.91 -28.34 -5.28
CA PRO A 569 -35.85 -28.23 -6.30
C PRO A 569 -35.81 -26.90 -7.10
N GLN A 570 -34.60 -26.64 -7.57
CA GLN A 570 -34.14 -25.62 -8.51
C GLN A 570 -34.88 -25.63 -9.87
N PRO A 571 -35.10 -24.46 -10.53
CA PRO A 571 -35.36 -24.41 -11.97
C PRO A 571 -34.11 -24.04 -12.78
N THR A 572 -34.05 -24.71 -13.92
CA THR A 572 -33.06 -24.76 -14.99
C THR A 572 -32.90 -23.45 -15.77
N ALA A 573 -31.69 -23.26 -16.30
CA ALA A 573 -31.27 -22.17 -17.17
C ALA A 573 -31.89 -22.24 -18.58
N ALA A 574 -32.17 -21.07 -19.16
CA ALA A 574 -32.48 -20.88 -20.57
C ALA A 574 -31.24 -20.37 -21.34
N PRO A 575 -31.04 -20.76 -22.62
CA PRO A 575 -29.85 -20.39 -23.39
C PRO A 575 -29.97 -18.98 -24.01
N PRO A 576 -28.85 -18.25 -24.23
CA PRO A 576 -28.87 -16.99 -24.94
C PRO A 576 -28.85 -17.20 -26.47
N PRO A 577 -29.44 -16.27 -27.26
CA PRO A 577 -29.49 -16.38 -28.71
C PRO A 577 -28.21 -15.87 -29.42
N SER A 578 -28.04 -16.39 -30.63
CA SER A 578 -26.95 -16.26 -31.60
C SER A 578 -26.62 -14.82 -32.04
N ALA A 579 -25.34 -14.62 -32.33
CA ALA A 579 -24.71 -13.43 -32.89
C ALA A 579 -25.17 -13.07 -34.32
N ALA A 580 -25.12 -11.77 -34.62
CA ALA A 580 -25.05 -11.22 -35.98
C ALA A 580 -23.86 -10.25 -36.05
N SER A 581 -22.97 -10.46 -37.02
CA SER A 581 -21.79 -9.63 -37.32
C SER A 581 -22.19 -8.38 -38.12
N PRO A 582 -21.46 -7.26 -37.97
CA PRO A 582 -21.34 -6.29 -39.04
C PRO A 582 -19.91 -6.14 -39.58
N THR A 583 -19.90 -6.04 -40.90
CA THR A 583 -18.80 -5.93 -41.85
C THR A 583 -17.95 -4.66 -41.68
N VAL A 584 -16.64 -4.81 -41.92
CA VAL A 584 -15.61 -3.75 -41.92
C VAL A 584 -15.57 -3.05 -43.29
N THR A 585 -15.53 -1.72 -43.28
CA THR A 585 -15.19 -0.88 -44.45
C THR A 585 -14.24 0.25 -44.02
N ALA A 586 -13.04 0.32 -44.59
CA ALA A 586 -12.12 1.49 -44.59
C ALA A 586 -12.31 2.28 -45.91
N PRO A 587 -12.02 3.60 -46.10
CA PRO A 587 -10.73 4.31 -45.85
C PRO A 587 -10.93 5.87 -45.59
N PRO A 588 -10.01 6.87 -45.82
CA PRO A 588 -8.60 6.89 -46.27
C PRO A 588 -7.62 7.79 -45.46
N ALA A 589 -6.33 7.71 -45.82
CA ALA A 589 -5.16 8.36 -45.21
C ALA A 589 -5.08 9.89 -45.41
N THR A 590 -4.48 10.58 -44.44
CA THR A 590 -4.24 12.04 -44.42
C THR A 590 -2.73 12.35 -44.58
N PRO A 591 -2.31 13.43 -45.29
CA PRO A 591 -0.89 13.71 -45.55
C PRO A 591 -0.19 14.46 -44.41
N ALA A 592 1.13 14.29 -44.32
CA ALA A 592 2.01 14.89 -43.31
C ALA A 592 2.21 16.42 -43.48
N PRO A 593 2.37 17.20 -42.40
CA PRO A 593 2.61 18.64 -42.48
C PRO A 593 4.11 19.01 -42.61
N ALA A 594 4.36 20.10 -43.32
CA ALA A 594 5.68 20.65 -43.67
C ALA A 594 6.38 21.41 -42.51
N ALA A 595 7.71 21.50 -42.59
CA ALA A 595 8.59 22.10 -41.58
C ALA A 595 8.52 23.65 -41.53
N PRO A 596 8.70 24.27 -40.34
CA PRO A 596 8.68 25.73 -40.18
C PRO A 596 10.05 26.42 -40.45
N PRO A 597 10.06 27.72 -40.79
CA PRO A 597 11.26 28.47 -41.17
C PRO A 597 12.05 29.02 -39.95
N ALA A 598 13.32 29.38 -40.19
CA ALA A 598 14.29 29.81 -39.17
C ALA A 598 14.04 31.23 -38.59
N PRO A 599 14.42 31.52 -37.33
CA PRO A 599 14.14 32.81 -36.69
C PRO A 599 15.22 33.88 -36.95
N GLN A 600 14.76 35.15 -37.06
CA GLN A 600 15.57 36.38 -37.07
C GLN A 600 15.65 36.99 -35.65
N PRO A 601 16.69 37.79 -35.32
CA PRO A 601 16.94 38.24 -33.95
C PRO A 601 16.18 39.55 -33.61
N GLY A 602 15.51 39.56 -32.46
CA GLY A 602 14.81 40.73 -31.89
C GLY A 602 15.00 40.85 -30.38
N PHE A 603 15.04 42.10 -29.90
CA PHE A 603 15.39 42.59 -28.55
C PHE A 603 14.93 41.75 -27.33
N PRO A 604 15.72 41.69 -26.24
CA PRO A 604 15.41 40.88 -25.06
C PRO A 604 14.27 41.49 -24.23
N ILE A 605 13.10 40.87 -24.35
CA ILE A 605 11.85 41.16 -23.61
C ILE A 605 12.05 40.99 -22.08
N GLU A 606 13.07 40.24 -21.67
CA GLU A 606 13.40 39.90 -20.28
C GLU A 606 13.71 41.11 -19.40
N VAL A 607 14.37 42.14 -19.96
CA VAL A 607 14.74 43.35 -19.20
C VAL A 607 13.52 44.24 -18.92
N ALA A 608 12.57 44.32 -19.85
CA ALA A 608 11.34 45.08 -19.66
C ALA A 608 10.40 44.40 -18.64
N ALA A 609 10.36 43.06 -18.63
CA ALA A 609 9.55 42.28 -17.69
C ALA A 609 10.04 42.44 -16.23
N LEU A 610 11.36 42.44 -16.00
CA LEU A 610 11.93 42.60 -14.66
C LEU A 610 11.65 43.99 -14.06
N VAL A 611 11.68 45.06 -14.86
CA VAL A 611 11.37 46.42 -14.40
C VAL A 611 9.90 46.56 -13.99
N ILE A 612 8.98 45.90 -14.71
CA ILE A 612 7.55 45.92 -14.39
C ILE A 612 7.26 45.11 -13.12
N ILE A 613 7.90 43.96 -12.92
CA ILE A 613 7.73 43.13 -11.72
C ILE A 613 8.22 43.87 -10.47
N ALA A 614 9.36 44.57 -10.55
CA ALA A 614 9.89 45.36 -9.45
C ALA A 614 8.96 46.53 -9.07
N ALA A 615 8.38 47.22 -10.06
CA ALA A 615 7.44 48.31 -9.83
C ALA A 615 6.13 47.85 -9.15
N VAL A 616 5.61 46.67 -9.53
CA VAL A 616 4.41 46.09 -8.93
C VAL A 616 4.68 45.60 -7.51
N GLY A 617 5.84 45.00 -7.24
CA GLY A 617 6.25 44.58 -5.90
C GLY A 617 6.34 45.75 -4.91
N ALA A 618 6.91 46.88 -5.35
CA ALA A 618 7.01 48.09 -4.54
C ALA A 618 5.63 48.69 -4.20
N ALA A 619 4.68 48.67 -5.14
CA ALA A 619 3.33 49.17 -4.92
C ALA A 619 2.54 48.30 -3.92
N VAL A 620 2.70 46.98 -3.95
CA VAL A 620 2.04 46.05 -3.01
C VAL A 620 2.55 46.23 -1.57
N LEU A 621 3.87 46.42 -1.40
CA LEU A 621 4.46 46.68 -0.09
C LEU A 621 4.00 48.01 0.51
N ALA A 622 3.83 49.06 -0.31
CA ALA A 622 3.32 50.35 0.12
C ALA A 622 1.85 50.30 0.59
N VAL A 623 1.04 49.40 0.03
CA VAL A 623 -0.36 49.19 0.42
C VAL A 623 -0.47 48.37 1.71
N LEU A 624 0.40 47.38 1.89
CA LEU A 624 0.42 46.55 3.10
C LEU A 624 0.90 47.31 4.35
N ALA A 625 1.75 48.33 4.17
CA ALA A 625 2.23 49.17 5.27
C ALA A 625 1.18 50.16 5.83
N ARG A 626 -0.01 50.30 5.21
CA ARG A 626 -1.01 51.34 5.54
C ARG A 626 -2.26 50.86 6.32
N ARG A 627 -2.23 49.71 7.01
CA ARG A 627 -3.37 49.30 7.88
C ARG A 627 -3.16 49.70 9.34
N PRO A 628 -4.03 50.55 9.94
CA PRO A 628 -3.92 50.91 11.34
C PRO A 628 -4.51 49.81 12.25
N LYS A 629 -3.90 49.64 13.43
CA LYS A 629 -4.41 48.83 14.54
C LYS A 629 -5.63 49.52 15.16
N GLN A 630 -6.73 48.80 15.36
CA GLN A 630 -7.78 49.21 16.31
C GLN A 630 -8.19 48.03 17.18
N GLY A 631 -8.01 48.23 18.48
CA GLY A 631 -8.68 47.48 19.54
C GLY A 631 -9.81 48.31 20.16
N GLU A 632 -10.52 47.61 21.05
CA GLU A 632 -11.23 48.12 22.23
C GLU A 632 -12.60 48.83 22.11
N THR A 633 -13.54 48.23 22.87
CA THR A 633 -14.58 48.83 23.75
C THR A 633 -16.02 49.16 23.26
N ARG A 634 -16.97 48.40 23.86
CA ARG A 634 -18.05 48.83 24.81
C ARG A 634 -19.43 49.34 24.30
N VAL A 635 -20.46 48.59 24.74
CA VAL A 635 -21.70 48.99 25.48
C VAL A 635 -22.91 49.66 24.79
N ARG A 636 -24.07 49.07 25.13
CA ARG A 636 -25.48 49.55 25.24
C ARG A 636 -26.15 50.19 24.02
N SER A 637 -27.26 49.58 23.61
CA SER A 637 -28.62 50.00 24.01
C SER A 637 -29.57 48.83 23.85
#